data_AF-A0A1V9Z080-F1
#
_entry.id   AF-A0A1V9Z080-F1
#
_cell.length_a   1.000
_cell.length_b   1.000
_cell.length_c   1.000
_cell.angle_alpha   90.00
_cell.angle_beta   90.00
_cell.angle_gamma   90.00
#
_symmetry.space_group_name_H-M   'P 1'
#
loop_
_entity.id
_entity.type
_entity.pdbx_description
1 polymer ?
#
loop_
_entity_poly.entity_id
_entity_poly.type
_entity_poly.pdbx_seq_one_letter_code
_entity_poly.pdbx_strand_id
1 'polypeptide(L)'
;MSVKYMLFDMDGLLLDTERVYSEVTNEILSRFGKTFDWSVKSRMMGVKEYDAAKILIEAYDLDLTPEAYLIERNAMHATKFPFCKPLPGVLKLIKHLKKHNIPICVATSSHRKAFELKSSRNQELFSLFDGNIVCGDDPHIKLGKPHPDLFLHAASTLNMPLTDMDNSSALVFEDAPSGVQAGLNAKMQVVWIPDANLQQDPLLASQCAQVLTSMEHFDPSLFGLKQNHHSMANVATQSRVLQSFRALGIVASDVPVALSRTGHVSVSIGKSFQVYDLEKLTPVAVSGPLPKKIRALQPVLKNNTTFAAVGRNIHVFERITQVKVLVGHQAPIVQLLAVGDVLFSIAEDKTLRMWSITEMKLLETIPFEGDFTPTFIVHPSTYLNKILIGSAEGSLQLWNVRTLKCLYTFKGWNSEVTTMAQGPAVDVVAIGLADGRIFIHNLKFDTTLMNFSQSKEGRVTTLSFRSDDKAPWLASGTTSGAVIIWNLESQRMESTIYSAHDGSIASAIFLPNEPLLLTSAGDNALKIWIFDQMDSSARLLKLRAGHKAPPTKIRYYGNDVIRKQDGTICQILSAGQDRSFRLFHTAREQQSQELSQGPLFKRPRKLNVPSEDIKLPPILNFAAMETREKDWANVVTCHEVEIPAYVWTLERKSIGKKVLQQFDSYVMPGSEEHQRRLDSKATAVTISSCGNFALVGSVGGAIYKYNMQSGEKRGSYPTAATPKAALIRSLTMPGASYKDAPDLSLADKHKGSVTGVVVDAINSVVVTSSMDHTLKFWNFATHACLDTIDLGSPVTHLQLHKENNLIVAACDDFVLRVIDIQTRKLVRRFTGHTHWITDVCFSPDARWLLSSSSDGSVRVWDLPTGKCIDFVKFKHAVTSITMSPTGEFIGTTHVGHVGIFLWANRSYFETVFVDSEPKEPVLIGMPVPLSELEVPLEHQVVSGVDEAPVVNEATPNTYISPLDKTSADMITLSTAPKAMWQSLFNLELIKKRNKPTEAPKAPEKAPFFLPTIRKDDVHPTFEKTKPVDEKTKQKDEKKEEDDVVMEGWGDSNDVAWGDEDDAEEDKEEVTGTSSRIGKSTGLTTSRSKLAMLLIEASSNKQPQLENDSVNGNGQYSTVVAYLQNLSASGVDVELSTLCMGDFDNEGKEHLGYFLDCMLEMLDQRIHFQVVQVYLNRFLKVHEDILVSDQDLLEYVGNVAAKQQEVWEHLQNLLHNNLCLVQYFSKMQM
;
A
#
# COMPACT_ATOMS: atom_id res chain seq x y z
N MET A 1 -36.28 -6.63 -23.29
CA MET A 1 -36.50 -5.59 -24.33
C MET A 1 -35.25 -4.73 -24.35
N SER A 2 -34.60 -4.51 -25.51
CA SER A 2 -33.37 -3.69 -25.56
C SER A 2 -33.71 -2.24 -25.90
N VAL A 3 -33.36 -1.31 -25.03
CA VAL A 3 -33.45 0.13 -25.31
C VAL A 3 -32.49 0.49 -26.46
N LYS A 4 -32.95 1.30 -27.41
CA LYS A 4 -32.17 1.74 -28.58
C LYS A 4 -31.94 3.25 -28.63
N TYR A 5 -32.79 4.04 -27.99
CA TYR A 5 -32.76 5.51 -28.03
C TYR A 5 -32.84 6.07 -26.61
N MET A 6 -32.15 7.18 -26.33
CA MET A 6 -32.24 7.85 -25.03
C MET A 6 -32.54 9.33 -25.13
N LEU A 7 -33.45 9.80 -24.29
CA LEU A 7 -33.85 11.18 -24.17
C LEU A 7 -33.56 11.66 -22.76
N PHE A 8 -32.99 12.85 -22.62
CA PHE A 8 -32.62 13.44 -21.34
C PHE A 8 -33.29 14.81 -21.17
N ASP A 9 -33.93 15.05 -20.03
CA ASP A 9 -34.14 16.45 -19.61
C ASP A 9 -32.80 17.12 -19.29
N MET A 10 -32.78 18.45 -19.22
CA MET A 10 -31.58 19.22 -18.89
C MET A 10 -31.59 19.73 -17.46
N ASP A 11 -32.68 20.40 -17.09
CA ASP A 11 -32.79 21.11 -15.82
C ASP A 11 -32.94 20.09 -14.69
N GLY A 12 -32.20 20.25 -13.59
CA GLY A 12 -32.22 19.33 -12.45
C GLY A 12 -31.64 17.93 -12.70
N LEU A 13 -31.23 17.62 -13.94
CA LEU A 13 -30.77 16.29 -14.36
C LEU A 13 -29.39 16.27 -15.02
N LEU A 14 -29.19 17.00 -16.13
CA LEU A 14 -27.87 17.08 -16.78
C LEU A 14 -27.00 18.16 -16.14
N LEU A 15 -27.62 19.25 -15.68
CA LEU A 15 -26.97 20.37 -15.02
C LEU A 15 -27.61 20.63 -13.66
N ASP A 16 -26.79 21.04 -12.68
CA ASP A 16 -27.22 21.47 -11.34
C ASP A 16 -27.88 22.87 -11.38
N THR A 17 -29.03 22.97 -12.05
CA THR A 17 -29.80 24.21 -12.19
C THR A 17 -30.69 24.48 -10.98
N GLU A 18 -31.12 23.43 -10.27
CA GLU A 18 -31.99 23.54 -9.09
C GLU A 18 -31.34 24.29 -7.93
N ARG A 19 -30.02 24.13 -7.75
CA ARG A 19 -29.26 24.94 -6.79
C ARG A 19 -29.33 26.42 -7.14
N VAL A 20 -29.16 26.78 -8.41
CA VAL A 20 -29.18 28.18 -8.85
C VAL A 20 -30.57 28.80 -8.67
N TYR A 21 -31.64 28.08 -9.01
CA TYR A 21 -33.01 28.54 -8.77
C TYR A 21 -33.27 28.82 -7.28
N SER A 22 -32.79 27.94 -6.40
CA SER A 22 -32.97 28.05 -4.95
C SER A 22 -32.09 29.15 -4.33
N GLU A 23 -30.84 29.30 -4.78
CA GLU A 23 -29.92 30.38 -4.37
C GLU A 23 -30.46 31.77 -4.73
N VAL A 24 -30.93 31.96 -5.97
CA VAL A 24 -31.46 33.26 -6.42
C VAL A 24 -32.74 33.61 -5.65
N THR A 25 -33.61 32.64 -5.41
CA THR A 25 -34.84 32.87 -4.64
C THR A 25 -34.51 33.22 -3.18
N ASN A 26 -33.58 32.51 -2.55
CA ASN A 26 -33.11 32.83 -1.19
C ASN A 26 -32.43 34.19 -1.09
N GLU A 27 -31.64 34.59 -2.09
CA GLU A 27 -30.97 35.90 -2.12
C GLU A 27 -31.98 37.05 -2.26
N ILE A 28 -33.06 36.83 -3.01
CA ILE A 28 -34.17 37.80 -3.08
C ILE A 28 -34.90 37.88 -1.73
N LEU A 29 -35.21 36.73 -1.09
CA LEU A 29 -35.95 36.65 0.17
C LEU A 29 -35.15 37.16 1.38
N SER A 30 -33.82 36.98 1.40
CA SER A 30 -32.97 37.41 2.51
C SER A 30 -32.98 38.93 2.72
N ARG A 31 -33.20 39.72 1.65
CA ARG A 31 -33.41 41.17 1.73
C ARG A 31 -34.65 41.57 2.52
N PHE A 32 -35.61 40.67 2.63
CA PHE A 32 -36.84 40.83 3.41
C PHE A 32 -36.80 40.04 4.74
N GLY A 33 -35.64 39.46 5.11
CA GLY A 33 -35.48 38.68 6.33
C GLY A 33 -36.27 37.36 6.34
N LYS A 34 -36.60 36.80 5.17
CA LYS A 34 -37.34 35.55 5.01
C LYS A 34 -36.43 34.44 4.48
N THR A 35 -36.73 33.18 4.81
CA THR A 35 -36.05 31.99 4.31
C THR A 35 -36.96 31.20 3.37
N PHE A 36 -36.39 30.63 2.30
CA PHE A 36 -37.15 29.84 1.34
C PHE A 36 -37.54 28.47 1.92
N ASP A 37 -38.81 28.11 1.77
CA ASP A 37 -39.42 26.87 2.25
C ASP A 37 -39.85 26.02 1.05
N TRP A 38 -39.56 24.73 1.13
CA TRP A 38 -39.86 23.76 0.10
C TRP A 38 -41.37 23.55 -0.12
N SER A 39 -42.19 23.80 0.91
CA SER A 39 -43.66 23.75 0.80
C SER A 39 -44.22 24.78 -0.21
N VAL A 40 -43.56 25.94 -0.34
CA VAL A 40 -43.91 26.98 -1.31
C VAL A 40 -43.38 26.62 -2.70
N LYS A 41 -42.16 26.09 -2.78
CA LYS A 41 -41.57 25.61 -4.04
C LYS A 41 -42.43 24.54 -4.71
N SER A 42 -42.95 23.58 -3.94
CA SER A 42 -43.85 22.54 -4.44
C SER A 42 -45.11 23.11 -5.11
N ARG A 43 -45.67 24.22 -4.58
CA ARG A 43 -46.82 24.94 -5.18
C ARG A 43 -46.46 25.76 -6.42
N MET A 44 -45.18 26.14 -6.56
CA MET A 44 -44.67 26.89 -7.72
C MET A 44 -44.26 25.98 -8.89
N MET A 45 -44.03 24.69 -8.63
CA MET A 45 -43.59 23.74 -9.67
C MET A 45 -44.73 23.45 -10.65
N GLY A 46 -44.49 23.66 -11.94
CA GLY A 46 -45.47 23.36 -13.01
C GLY A 46 -46.49 24.48 -13.32
N VAL A 47 -46.43 25.63 -12.64
CA VAL A 47 -47.21 26.83 -12.99
C VAL A 47 -46.40 27.82 -13.83
N LYS A 48 -47.06 28.69 -14.58
CA LYS A 48 -46.39 29.69 -15.43
C LYS A 48 -45.57 30.66 -14.57
N GLU A 49 -44.46 31.17 -15.11
CA GLU A 49 -43.51 31.99 -14.35
C GLU A 49 -44.13 33.20 -13.63
N TYR A 50 -45.12 33.84 -14.24
CA TYR A 50 -45.83 34.98 -13.64
C TYR A 50 -46.70 34.55 -12.43
N ASP A 51 -47.40 33.43 -12.57
CA ASP A 51 -48.24 32.89 -11.49
C ASP A 51 -47.38 32.33 -10.35
N ALA A 52 -46.23 31.73 -10.68
CA ALA A 52 -45.23 31.30 -9.70
C ALA A 52 -44.68 32.49 -8.89
N ALA A 53 -44.34 33.59 -9.55
CA ALA A 53 -43.91 34.82 -8.90
C ALA A 53 -45.00 35.39 -7.99
N LYS A 54 -46.26 35.36 -8.43
CA LYS A 54 -47.41 35.78 -7.61
C LYS A 54 -47.57 34.93 -6.36
N ILE A 55 -47.51 33.60 -6.48
CA ILE A 55 -47.59 32.67 -5.34
C ILE A 55 -46.47 32.93 -4.33
N LEU A 56 -45.25 33.17 -4.81
CA LEU A 56 -44.11 33.46 -3.94
C LEU A 56 -44.30 34.78 -3.17
N ILE A 57 -44.72 35.84 -3.88
CA ILE A 57 -44.97 37.16 -3.28
C ILE A 57 -46.08 37.09 -2.23
N GLU A 58 -47.19 36.41 -2.54
CA GLU A 58 -48.30 36.23 -1.60
C GLU A 58 -47.93 35.34 -0.40
N ALA A 59 -47.11 34.29 -0.60
CA ALA A 59 -46.71 33.38 0.47
C ALA A 59 -45.75 34.01 1.48
N TYR A 60 -44.90 34.94 1.05
CA TYR A 60 -43.88 35.57 1.90
C TYR A 60 -44.18 37.04 2.26
N ASP A 61 -45.30 37.59 1.77
CA ASP A 61 -45.72 38.98 1.97
C ASP A 61 -44.63 39.98 1.52
N LEU A 62 -44.18 39.83 0.27
CA LEU A 62 -43.09 40.64 -0.28
C LEU A 62 -43.62 41.97 -0.83
N ASP A 63 -42.95 43.07 -0.52
CA ASP A 63 -43.24 44.41 -1.08
C ASP A 63 -42.64 44.57 -2.50
N LEU A 64 -43.03 43.67 -3.41
CA LEU A 64 -42.58 43.61 -4.80
C LEU A 64 -43.77 43.28 -5.72
N THR A 65 -43.83 43.89 -6.90
CA THR A 65 -44.74 43.43 -7.95
C THR A 65 -44.19 42.18 -8.63
N PRO A 66 -45.03 41.27 -9.15
CA PRO A 66 -44.57 40.10 -9.89
C PRO A 66 -43.63 40.45 -11.06
N GLU A 67 -43.85 41.58 -11.72
CA GLU A 67 -43.01 42.07 -12.82
C GLU A 67 -41.62 42.51 -12.33
N ALA A 68 -41.56 43.25 -11.21
CA ALA A 68 -40.29 43.67 -10.62
C ALA A 68 -39.47 42.46 -10.15
N TYR A 69 -40.13 41.48 -9.51
CA TYR A 69 -39.50 40.22 -9.10
C TYR A 69 -38.92 39.46 -10.30
N LEU A 70 -39.65 39.34 -11.40
CA LEU A 70 -39.18 38.63 -12.59
C LEU A 70 -37.98 39.31 -13.26
N ILE A 71 -37.95 40.65 -13.32
CA ILE A 71 -36.82 41.41 -13.87
C ILE A 71 -35.56 41.13 -13.04
N GLU A 72 -35.68 41.24 -11.72
CA GLU A 72 -34.55 41.03 -10.82
C GLU A 72 -34.05 39.58 -10.84
N ARG A 73 -34.98 38.62 -10.75
CA ARG A 73 -34.68 37.18 -10.84
C ARG A 73 -33.94 36.86 -12.14
N ASN A 74 -34.42 37.39 -13.27
CA ASN A 74 -33.81 37.13 -14.57
C ASN A 74 -32.41 37.76 -14.71
N ALA A 75 -32.16 38.92 -14.07
CA ALA A 75 -30.83 39.52 -14.02
C ALA A 75 -29.84 38.66 -13.22
N MET A 76 -30.26 38.12 -12.06
CA MET A 76 -29.44 37.21 -11.26
C MET A 76 -29.22 35.85 -11.93
N HIS A 77 -30.24 35.32 -12.62
CA HIS A 77 -30.12 34.13 -13.44
C HIS A 77 -29.08 34.29 -14.56
N ALA A 78 -29.04 35.45 -15.23
CA ALA A 78 -28.07 35.74 -16.29
C ALA A 78 -26.61 35.67 -15.81
N THR A 79 -26.33 36.03 -14.56
CA THR A 79 -24.98 36.00 -13.99
C THR A 79 -24.60 34.61 -13.49
N LYS A 80 -25.54 33.84 -12.93
CA LYS A 80 -25.25 32.55 -12.27
C LYS A 80 -25.37 31.32 -13.17
N PHE A 81 -26.30 31.28 -14.12
CA PHE A 81 -26.51 30.10 -14.97
C PHE A 81 -25.28 29.61 -15.75
N PRO A 82 -24.38 30.49 -16.25
CA PRO A 82 -23.15 30.04 -16.91
C PRO A 82 -22.21 29.18 -16.04
N PHE A 83 -22.39 29.16 -14.72
CA PHE A 83 -21.54 28.44 -13.77
C PHE A 83 -22.15 27.12 -13.26
N CYS A 84 -23.28 26.68 -13.81
CA CYS A 84 -23.86 25.37 -13.47
C CYS A 84 -22.89 24.25 -13.85
N LYS A 85 -22.69 23.28 -12.96
CA LYS A 85 -21.85 22.10 -13.22
C LYS A 85 -22.73 20.92 -13.66
N PRO A 86 -22.21 19.99 -14.47
CA PRO A 86 -22.89 18.72 -14.70
C PRO A 86 -23.07 17.93 -13.40
N LEU A 87 -24.22 17.28 -13.24
CA LEU A 87 -24.48 16.43 -12.08
C LEU A 87 -23.59 15.17 -12.08
N PRO A 88 -23.34 14.55 -10.91
CA PRO A 88 -22.54 13.33 -10.81
C PRO A 88 -23.05 12.22 -11.74
N GLY A 89 -22.14 11.46 -12.35
CA GLY A 89 -22.48 10.40 -13.31
C GLY A 89 -22.85 10.83 -14.74
N VAL A 90 -23.30 12.07 -14.97
CA VAL A 90 -23.78 12.55 -16.29
C VAL A 90 -22.72 12.38 -17.38
N LEU A 91 -21.53 12.97 -17.20
CA LEU A 91 -20.45 12.91 -18.20
C LEU A 91 -20.01 11.47 -18.50
N LYS A 92 -20.01 10.61 -17.48
CA LYS A 92 -19.64 9.20 -17.60
C LYS A 92 -20.67 8.44 -18.44
N LEU A 93 -21.96 8.63 -18.19
CA LEU A 93 -23.02 7.98 -18.95
C LEU A 93 -23.03 8.48 -20.40
N ILE A 94 -23.04 9.79 -20.64
CA ILE A 94 -23.10 10.35 -21.99
C ILE A 94 -21.89 9.90 -22.84
N LYS A 95 -20.67 9.93 -22.28
CA LYS A 95 -19.46 9.41 -22.97
C LYS A 95 -19.57 7.91 -23.26
N HIS A 96 -20.18 7.13 -22.37
CA HIS A 96 -20.43 5.70 -22.59
C HIS A 96 -21.42 5.48 -23.74
N LEU A 97 -22.56 6.16 -23.74
CA LEU A 97 -23.57 6.04 -24.79
C LEU A 97 -23.00 6.42 -26.16
N LYS A 98 -22.21 7.49 -26.20
CA LYS A 98 -21.50 7.92 -27.41
C LYS A 98 -20.52 6.86 -27.91
N LYS A 99 -19.71 6.27 -27.02
CA LYS A 99 -18.76 5.19 -27.36
C LYS A 99 -19.46 3.96 -27.96
N HIS A 100 -20.68 3.67 -27.52
CA HIS A 100 -21.47 2.53 -28.00
C HIS A 100 -22.42 2.88 -29.15
N ASN A 101 -22.30 4.07 -29.73
CA ASN A 101 -23.13 4.57 -30.84
C ASN A 101 -24.63 4.52 -30.54
N ILE A 102 -25.04 4.79 -29.29
CA ILE A 102 -26.44 4.90 -28.90
C ILE A 102 -26.90 6.34 -29.20
N PRO A 103 -27.96 6.55 -30.01
CA PRO A 103 -28.52 7.87 -30.27
C PRO A 103 -29.09 8.52 -29.00
N ILE A 104 -28.69 9.77 -28.75
CA ILE A 104 -29.09 10.55 -27.57
C ILE A 104 -29.60 11.94 -27.98
N CYS A 105 -30.63 12.44 -27.28
CA CYS A 105 -31.19 13.78 -27.49
C CYS A 105 -31.46 14.47 -26.15
N VAL A 106 -31.25 15.78 -26.10
CA VAL A 106 -31.75 16.63 -24.99
C VAL A 106 -33.15 17.12 -25.33
N ALA A 107 -34.08 16.98 -24.38
CA ALA A 107 -35.48 17.40 -24.51
C ALA A 107 -35.87 18.24 -23.28
N THR A 108 -35.75 19.56 -23.38
CA THR A 108 -35.97 20.48 -22.25
C THR A 108 -37.15 21.42 -22.49
N SER A 109 -37.88 21.76 -21.43
CA SER A 109 -38.91 22.81 -21.44
C SER A 109 -38.35 24.23 -21.48
N SER A 110 -37.04 24.40 -21.28
CA SER A 110 -36.36 25.69 -21.40
C SER A 110 -36.45 26.25 -22.83
N HIS A 111 -36.62 27.57 -22.95
CA HIS A 111 -36.50 28.29 -24.23
C HIS A 111 -35.06 28.24 -24.77
N ARG A 112 -34.88 28.34 -26.09
CA ARG A 112 -33.57 28.25 -26.76
C ARG A 112 -32.53 29.22 -26.16
N LYS A 113 -32.93 30.47 -25.88
CA LYS A 113 -32.05 31.47 -25.25
C LYS A 113 -31.61 31.09 -23.84
N ALA A 114 -32.52 30.49 -23.06
CA ALA A 114 -32.21 30.04 -21.69
C ALA A 114 -31.31 28.80 -21.72
N PHE A 115 -31.54 27.89 -22.68
CA PHE A 115 -30.64 26.76 -22.94
C PHE A 115 -29.22 27.23 -23.29
N GLU A 116 -29.06 28.17 -24.22
CA GLU A 116 -27.74 28.71 -24.61
C GLU A 116 -27.01 29.36 -23.44
N LEU A 117 -27.74 30.07 -22.57
CA LEU A 117 -27.18 30.68 -21.37
C LEU A 117 -26.66 29.62 -20.38
N LYS A 118 -27.48 28.60 -20.07
CA LYS A 118 -27.14 27.49 -19.16
C LYS A 118 -26.02 26.59 -19.70
N SER A 119 -25.97 26.40 -21.02
CA SER A 119 -24.99 25.54 -21.68
C SER A 119 -23.67 26.24 -22.03
N SER A 120 -23.59 27.57 -21.88
CA SER A 120 -22.47 28.40 -22.35
C SER A 120 -21.06 27.95 -21.94
N ARG A 121 -20.85 27.47 -20.70
CA ARG A 121 -19.56 26.93 -20.23
C ARG A 121 -19.46 25.40 -20.26
N ASN A 122 -20.54 24.71 -20.62
CA ASN A 122 -20.63 23.24 -20.67
C ASN A 122 -20.67 22.72 -22.11
N GLN A 123 -20.06 23.45 -23.06
CA GLN A 123 -20.07 23.09 -24.48
C GLN A 123 -19.47 21.69 -24.75
N GLU A 124 -18.50 21.23 -23.95
CA GLU A 124 -17.96 19.87 -24.08
C GLU A 124 -19.06 18.81 -23.91
N LEU A 125 -19.92 18.95 -22.89
CA LEU A 125 -21.01 18.01 -22.64
C LEU A 125 -22.03 18.02 -23.78
N PHE A 126 -22.53 19.20 -24.15
CA PHE A 126 -23.59 19.32 -25.16
C PHE A 126 -23.13 19.00 -26.58
N SER A 127 -21.82 19.12 -26.87
CA SER A 127 -21.25 18.68 -28.14
C SER A 127 -21.39 17.16 -28.37
N LEU A 128 -21.54 16.36 -27.30
CA LEU A 128 -21.71 14.90 -27.40
C LEU A 128 -23.09 14.49 -27.92
N PHE A 129 -24.06 15.39 -27.95
CA PHE A 129 -25.42 15.15 -28.43
C PHE A 129 -25.58 15.39 -29.95
N ASP A 130 -24.49 15.70 -30.67
CA ASP A 130 -24.48 15.90 -32.14
C ASP A 130 -25.48 16.94 -32.66
N GLY A 131 -25.84 17.93 -31.83
CA GLY A 131 -26.85 18.94 -32.18
C GLY A 131 -28.30 18.49 -31.99
N ASN A 132 -28.56 17.29 -31.47
CA ASN A 132 -29.91 16.81 -31.13
C ASN A 132 -30.40 17.47 -29.82
N ILE A 133 -30.87 18.71 -29.93
CA ILE A 133 -31.37 19.51 -28.80
C ILE A 133 -32.74 20.09 -29.15
N VAL A 134 -33.75 19.62 -28.43
CA VAL A 134 -35.13 20.10 -28.53
C VAL A 134 -35.45 20.99 -27.33
N CYS A 135 -35.94 22.21 -27.62
CA CYS A 135 -36.27 23.23 -26.62
C CYS A 135 -37.78 23.52 -26.63
N GLY A 136 -38.34 23.99 -25.51
CA GLY A 136 -39.79 24.17 -25.35
C GLY A 136 -40.44 25.20 -26.27
N ASP A 137 -39.68 26.08 -26.92
CA ASP A 137 -40.12 27.06 -27.92
C ASP A 137 -39.98 26.60 -29.37
N ASP A 138 -39.63 25.34 -29.62
CA ASP A 138 -39.57 24.84 -31.00
C ASP A 138 -40.96 24.81 -31.66
N PRO A 139 -41.11 25.18 -32.94
CA PRO A 139 -42.42 25.37 -33.60
C PRO A 139 -43.37 24.17 -33.57
N HIS A 140 -42.83 22.97 -33.34
CA HIS A 140 -43.58 21.70 -33.30
C HIS A 140 -44.17 21.39 -31.92
N ILE A 141 -43.74 22.10 -30.87
CA ILE A 141 -44.20 21.94 -29.50
C ILE A 141 -45.28 23.00 -29.24
N LYS A 142 -46.47 22.56 -28.82
CA LYS A 142 -47.63 23.44 -28.62
C LYS A 142 -48.16 23.43 -27.19
N LEU A 143 -48.03 22.30 -26.51
CA LEU A 143 -48.62 22.07 -25.20
C LEU A 143 -47.55 21.91 -24.11
N GLY A 144 -46.38 21.33 -24.45
CA GLY A 144 -45.28 21.15 -23.50
C GLY A 144 -45.62 20.17 -22.36
N LYS A 145 -44.71 19.97 -21.39
CA LYS A 145 -44.93 19.05 -20.26
C LYS A 145 -46.19 19.50 -19.46
N PRO A 146 -47.15 18.60 -19.13
CA PRO A 146 -47.09 17.14 -19.13
C PRO A 146 -47.60 16.43 -20.41
N HIS A 147 -47.79 17.16 -21.51
CA HIS A 147 -48.15 16.60 -22.82
C HIS A 147 -46.94 15.90 -23.48
N PRO A 148 -47.13 14.82 -24.27
CA PRO A 148 -46.03 14.05 -24.85
C PRO A 148 -45.33 14.69 -26.06
N ASP A 149 -45.75 15.89 -26.52
CA ASP A 149 -45.28 16.51 -27.76
C ASP A 149 -43.77 16.78 -27.78
N LEU A 150 -43.21 17.21 -26.63
CA LEU A 150 -41.77 17.40 -26.44
C LEU A 150 -40.95 16.12 -26.71
N PHE A 151 -41.32 15.01 -26.07
CA PHE A 151 -40.60 13.74 -26.20
C PHE A 151 -40.83 13.06 -27.55
N LEU A 152 -42.04 13.17 -28.12
CA LEU A 152 -42.33 12.66 -29.46
C LEU A 152 -41.51 13.41 -30.52
N HIS A 153 -41.35 14.73 -30.39
CA HIS A 153 -40.50 15.49 -31.30
C HIS A 153 -39.03 15.14 -31.12
N ALA A 154 -38.53 15.01 -29.88
CA ALA A 154 -37.16 14.57 -29.62
C ALA A 154 -36.86 13.18 -30.19
N ALA A 155 -37.80 12.25 -30.10
CA ALA A 155 -37.68 10.94 -30.73
C ALA A 155 -37.68 11.02 -32.27
N SER A 156 -38.47 11.93 -32.86
CA SER A 156 -38.44 12.18 -34.30
C SER A 156 -37.09 12.71 -34.79
N THR A 157 -36.43 13.57 -34.01
CA THR A 157 -35.08 14.10 -34.28
C THR A 157 -34.03 12.97 -34.33
N LEU A 158 -34.22 11.91 -33.54
CA LEU A 158 -33.36 10.72 -33.55
C LEU A 158 -33.73 9.70 -34.65
N ASN A 159 -34.64 10.04 -35.56
CA ASN A 159 -35.20 9.15 -36.59
C ASN A 159 -35.82 7.86 -36.01
N MET A 160 -36.42 7.96 -34.82
CA MET A 160 -37.14 6.84 -34.23
C MET A 160 -38.46 6.61 -34.99
N PRO A 161 -38.80 5.36 -35.39
CA PRO A 161 -40.10 5.06 -35.99
C PRO A 161 -41.20 5.19 -34.93
N LEU A 162 -41.99 6.26 -35.03
CA LEU A 162 -43.15 6.48 -34.17
C LEU A 162 -44.32 5.64 -34.69
N THR A 163 -44.58 4.49 -34.07
CA THR A 163 -45.78 3.66 -34.36
C THR A 163 -46.80 3.81 -33.23
N ASP A 164 -48.08 3.87 -33.56
CA ASP A 164 -49.16 4.23 -32.62
C ASP A 164 -49.33 3.29 -31.39
N MET A 165 -48.66 2.13 -31.36
CA MET A 165 -48.95 1.09 -30.37
C MET A 165 -47.94 0.94 -29.21
N ASP A 166 -46.62 1.13 -29.39
CA ASP A 166 -45.65 1.02 -28.27
C ASP A 166 -44.27 1.64 -28.62
N ASN A 167 -43.80 2.63 -27.85
CA ASN A 167 -42.49 3.29 -28.02
C ASN A 167 -41.45 2.79 -27.01
N SER A 168 -41.60 1.56 -26.50
CA SER A 168 -40.73 0.93 -25.49
C SER A 168 -39.23 0.81 -25.86
N SER A 169 -38.82 1.16 -27.09
CA SER A 169 -37.41 1.26 -27.48
C SER A 169 -36.69 2.54 -27.02
N ALA A 170 -37.42 3.54 -26.53
CA ALA A 170 -36.85 4.78 -25.99
C ALA A 170 -36.89 4.81 -24.46
N LEU A 171 -35.80 5.30 -23.86
CA LEU A 171 -35.65 5.53 -22.42
C LEU A 171 -35.50 7.02 -22.14
N VAL A 172 -36.39 7.56 -21.33
CA VAL A 172 -36.43 8.97 -20.91
C VAL A 172 -35.86 9.10 -19.51
N PHE A 173 -34.92 10.02 -19.29
CA PHE A 173 -34.47 10.42 -17.97
C PHE A 173 -35.10 11.78 -17.62
N GLU A 174 -35.74 11.83 -16.45
CA GLU A 174 -36.51 12.99 -15.97
C GLU A 174 -36.39 13.14 -14.46
N ASP A 175 -36.44 14.38 -13.98
CA ASP A 175 -36.41 14.75 -12.56
C ASP A 175 -37.80 15.18 -12.05
N ALA A 176 -38.59 15.83 -12.91
CA ALA A 176 -39.87 16.42 -12.54
C ALA A 176 -41.07 15.47 -12.77
N PRO A 177 -42.07 15.41 -11.84
CA PRO A 177 -43.27 14.59 -12.01
C PRO A 177 -44.06 14.87 -13.30
N SER A 178 -44.12 16.14 -13.73
CA SER A 178 -44.78 16.53 -14.98
C SER A 178 -44.06 16.02 -16.23
N GLY A 179 -42.72 15.93 -16.16
CA GLY A 179 -41.88 15.34 -17.19
C GLY A 179 -42.01 13.82 -17.25
N VAL A 180 -42.05 13.15 -16.09
CA VAL A 180 -42.33 11.72 -15.98
C VAL A 180 -43.68 11.39 -16.62
N GLN A 181 -44.72 12.15 -16.29
CA GLN A 181 -46.05 11.94 -16.88
C GLN A 181 -46.05 12.15 -18.40
N ALA A 182 -45.31 13.13 -18.91
CA ALA A 182 -45.15 13.35 -20.36
C ALA A 182 -44.45 12.18 -21.06
N GLY A 183 -43.40 11.60 -20.45
CA GLY A 183 -42.72 10.42 -20.97
C GLY A 183 -43.62 9.18 -21.02
N LEU A 184 -44.41 8.96 -19.95
CA LEU A 184 -45.40 7.89 -19.89
C LEU A 184 -46.53 8.08 -20.90
N ASN A 185 -47.05 9.30 -21.05
CA ASN A 185 -48.05 9.66 -22.07
C ASN A 185 -47.52 9.46 -23.51
N ALA A 186 -46.20 9.56 -23.71
CA ALA A 186 -45.53 9.28 -24.98
C ALA A 186 -45.31 7.77 -25.24
N LYS A 187 -45.77 6.91 -24.31
CA LYS A 187 -45.56 5.45 -24.29
C LYS A 187 -44.08 5.04 -24.30
N MET A 188 -43.22 5.82 -23.64
CA MET A 188 -41.78 5.53 -23.50
C MET A 188 -41.46 4.99 -22.10
N GLN A 189 -40.32 4.32 -21.94
CA GLN A 189 -39.82 3.93 -20.61
C GLN A 189 -39.22 5.15 -19.92
N VAL A 190 -39.49 5.33 -18.62
CA VAL A 190 -39.01 6.49 -17.85
C VAL A 190 -38.15 6.05 -16.65
N VAL A 191 -36.97 6.65 -16.52
CA VAL A 191 -36.12 6.62 -15.32
C VAL A 191 -36.32 7.94 -14.59
N TRP A 192 -36.86 7.88 -13.39
CA TRP A 192 -37.15 9.06 -12.58
C TRP A 192 -36.04 9.29 -11.56
N ILE A 193 -35.46 10.50 -11.56
CA ILE A 193 -34.43 10.95 -10.62
C ILE A 193 -34.93 12.17 -9.86
N PRO A 194 -35.79 12.00 -8.83
CA PRO A 194 -36.37 13.12 -8.10
C PRO A 194 -35.34 13.84 -7.23
N ASP A 195 -35.56 15.14 -7.00
CA ASP A 195 -34.86 15.90 -5.96
C ASP A 195 -35.11 15.26 -4.58
N ALA A 196 -34.08 15.20 -3.74
CA ALA A 196 -34.14 14.59 -2.42
C ALA A 196 -35.21 15.19 -1.50
N ASN A 197 -35.60 16.45 -1.73
CA ASN A 197 -36.60 17.15 -0.94
C ASN A 197 -38.04 16.96 -1.45
N LEU A 198 -38.25 16.31 -2.60
CA LEU A 198 -39.58 16.09 -3.18
C LEU A 198 -40.24 14.83 -2.59
N GLN A 199 -41.47 14.96 -2.07
CA GLN A 199 -42.27 13.78 -1.71
C GLN A 199 -42.62 12.98 -2.98
N GLN A 200 -42.24 11.70 -2.99
CA GLN A 200 -42.49 10.80 -4.12
C GLN A 200 -43.95 10.34 -4.12
N ASP A 201 -44.65 10.51 -5.24
CA ASP A 201 -45.96 9.90 -5.45
C ASP A 201 -45.79 8.39 -5.69
N PRO A 202 -46.28 7.51 -4.77
CA PRO A 202 -46.11 6.06 -4.90
C PRO A 202 -46.76 5.51 -6.19
N LEU A 203 -47.82 6.16 -6.67
CA LEU A 203 -48.58 5.74 -7.85
C LEU A 203 -47.76 6.00 -9.12
N LEU A 204 -47.13 7.17 -9.22
CA LEU A 204 -46.26 7.53 -10.34
C LEU A 204 -44.96 6.73 -10.32
N ALA A 205 -44.34 6.55 -9.14
CA ALA A 205 -43.13 5.75 -8.97
C ALA A 205 -43.31 4.29 -9.44
N SER A 206 -44.50 3.71 -9.20
CA SER A 206 -44.82 2.34 -9.63
C SER A 206 -44.94 2.16 -11.15
N GLN A 207 -45.15 3.25 -11.90
CA GLN A 207 -45.26 3.24 -13.37
C GLN A 207 -43.91 3.47 -14.07
N CYS A 208 -42.90 3.97 -13.35
CA CYS A 208 -41.56 4.18 -13.87
C CYS A 208 -40.80 2.85 -14.04
N ALA A 209 -39.88 2.79 -15.01
CA ALA A 209 -39.03 1.62 -15.19
C ALA A 209 -38.00 1.50 -14.05
N GLN A 210 -37.52 2.64 -13.55
CA GLN A 210 -36.63 2.72 -12.39
C GLN A 210 -36.76 4.10 -11.73
N VAL A 211 -36.66 4.14 -10.39
CA VAL A 211 -36.51 5.38 -9.63
C VAL A 211 -35.12 5.36 -8.99
N LEU A 212 -34.33 6.40 -9.21
CA LEU A 212 -32.94 6.50 -8.76
C LEU A 212 -32.73 7.78 -7.94
N THR A 213 -31.81 7.76 -6.99
CA THR A 213 -31.39 8.96 -6.25
C THR A 213 -30.35 9.78 -7.00
N SER A 214 -29.62 9.18 -7.94
CA SER A 214 -28.56 9.82 -8.74
C SER A 214 -28.34 9.07 -10.04
N MET A 215 -27.89 9.80 -11.07
CA MET A 215 -27.48 9.22 -12.36
C MET A 215 -26.31 8.24 -12.23
N GLU A 216 -25.54 8.27 -11.14
CA GLU A 216 -24.42 7.34 -10.91
C GLU A 216 -24.87 5.90 -10.66
N HIS A 217 -26.09 5.73 -10.15
CA HIS A 217 -26.67 4.43 -9.81
C HIS A 217 -27.39 3.77 -10.99
N PHE A 218 -27.45 4.42 -12.15
CA PHE A 218 -28.07 3.85 -13.34
C PHE A 218 -27.23 2.66 -13.84
N ASP A 219 -27.84 1.47 -13.89
CA ASP A 219 -27.22 0.26 -14.45
C ASP A 219 -27.68 0.05 -15.92
N PRO A 220 -26.79 0.24 -16.91
CA PRO A 220 -27.12 0.03 -18.31
C PRO A 220 -27.52 -1.44 -18.64
N SER A 221 -27.10 -2.41 -17.82
CA SER A 221 -27.33 -3.84 -18.10
C SER A 221 -28.82 -4.22 -18.08
N LEU A 222 -29.58 -3.62 -17.17
CA LEU A 222 -31.02 -3.87 -16.99
C LEU A 222 -31.82 -3.51 -18.25
N PHE A 223 -31.31 -2.57 -19.04
CA PHE A 223 -31.94 -2.06 -20.26
C PHE A 223 -31.36 -2.67 -21.55
N GLY A 224 -30.52 -3.71 -21.43
CA GLY A 224 -29.90 -4.41 -22.56
C GLY A 224 -28.74 -3.67 -23.22
N LEU A 225 -28.15 -2.70 -22.51
CA LEU A 225 -27.00 -1.94 -22.98
C LEU A 225 -25.71 -2.61 -22.50
N LYS A 226 -24.70 -2.66 -23.36
CA LYS A 226 -23.42 -3.31 -23.03
C LYS A 226 -22.73 -2.51 -21.91
N GLN A 227 -22.58 -3.09 -20.72
CA GLN A 227 -21.88 -2.42 -19.62
C GLN A 227 -20.44 -2.05 -20.03
N ASN A 228 -20.02 -0.85 -19.63
CA ASN A 228 -18.61 -0.56 -19.44
C ASN A 228 -18.14 -1.41 -18.26
N HIS A 229 -17.34 -2.46 -18.50
CA HIS A 229 -16.52 -3.14 -17.48
C HIS A 229 -15.43 -2.21 -16.89
N HIS A 230 -15.73 -0.92 -16.70
CA HIS A 230 -14.79 0.11 -16.25
C HIS A 230 -15.25 0.85 -14.99
N SER A 231 -16.38 0.52 -14.37
CA SER A 231 -16.72 1.11 -13.06
C SER A 231 -17.10 0.16 -11.92
N MET A 232 -17.10 -1.15 -12.14
CA MET A 232 -16.84 -2.12 -11.06
C MET A 232 -15.42 -2.73 -11.14
N ALA A 233 -14.67 -2.41 -12.20
CA ALA A 233 -13.30 -2.89 -12.39
C ALA A 233 -12.22 -1.99 -11.74
N ASN A 234 -12.59 -0.88 -11.10
CA ASN A 234 -11.62 -0.12 -10.29
C ASN A 234 -11.38 -0.73 -8.90
N VAL A 235 -12.09 -1.81 -8.54
CA VAL A 235 -11.77 -2.66 -7.38
C VAL A 235 -10.90 -3.87 -7.76
N ALA A 236 -10.70 -4.15 -9.07
CA ALA A 236 -9.95 -5.32 -9.55
C ALA A 236 -8.59 -4.98 -10.19
N THR A 237 -8.01 -3.81 -9.90
CA THR A 237 -6.64 -3.47 -10.35
C THR A 237 -5.57 -3.76 -9.30
N GLN A 238 -5.98 -4.07 -8.07
CA GLN A 238 -5.06 -4.32 -6.96
C GLN A 238 -5.22 -5.76 -6.45
N SER A 239 -4.07 -6.38 -6.15
CA SER A 239 -4.04 -7.70 -5.55
C SER A 239 -4.56 -7.63 -4.11
N ARG A 240 -5.21 -8.71 -3.69
CA ARG A 240 -5.80 -8.84 -2.34
C ARG A 240 -4.71 -8.94 -1.28
N VAL A 241 -3.56 -9.54 -1.61
CA VAL A 241 -2.47 -9.81 -0.67
C VAL A 241 -1.23 -8.98 -0.96
N LEU A 242 -0.83 -8.83 -2.23
CA LEU A 242 0.43 -8.18 -2.62
C LEU A 242 0.22 -6.70 -2.96
N GLN A 243 0.99 -5.85 -2.28
CA GLN A 243 1.15 -4.44 -2.65
C GLN A 243 2.61 -4.15 -3.03
N SER A 244 2.83 -3.40 -4.11
CA SER A 244 4.18 -3.03 -4.54
C SER A 244 4.87 -2.16 -3.49
N PHE A 245 6.06 -2.58 -3.02
CA PHE A 245 6.83 -1.82 -2.04
C PHE A 245 8.11 -1.24 -2.64
N ARG A 246 9.13 -2.07 -2.85
CA ARG A 246 10.49 -1.61 -3.21
C ARG A 246 11.24 -2.61 -4.07
N ALA A 247 12.21 -2.17 -4.88
CA ALA A 247 13.20 -3.05 -5.49
C ALA A 247 14.59 -2.91 -4.83
N LEU A 248 15.32 -4.01 -4.66
CA LEU A 248 16.65 -4.02 -4.06
C LEU A 248 17.71 -4.40 -5.09
N GLY A 249 18.91 -3.84 -4.93
CA GLY A 249 20.06 -4.24 -5.74
C GLY A 249 20.04 -3.70 -7.17
N ILE A 250 19.29 -2.63 -7.44
CA ILE A 250 19.37 -1.87 -8.69
C ILE A 250 20.06 -0.55 -8.37
N VAL A 251 21.24 -0.33 -8.97
CA VAL A 251 22.16 0.76 -8.65
C VAL A 251 22.38 1.68 -9.84
N ALA A 252 22.73 1.12 -11.00
CA ALA A 252 23.08 1.89 -12.18
C ALA A 252 22.68 1.18 -13.47
N SER A 253 22.51 1.97 -14.52
CA SER A 253 22.30 1.49 -15.89
C SER A 253 23.43 1.99 -16.81
N ASP A 254 23.29 1.71 -18.09
CA ASP A 254 24.15 2.15 -19.19
C ASP A 254 24.03 3.67 -19.51
N VAL A 255 23.16 4.40 -18.85
CA VAL A 255 22.98 5.85 -19.07
C VAL A 255 24.05 6.64 -18.32
N PRO A 256 24.69 7.65 -18.95
CA PRO A 256 25.68 8.49 -18.30
C PRO A 256 25.13 9.17 -17.03
N VAL A 257 25.95 9.14 -16.00
CA VAL A 257 25.64 9.70 -14.68
C VAL A 257 25.79 11.23 -14.70
N ALA A 258 24.89 11.92 -14.02
CA ALA A 258 24.85 13.38 -14.00
C ALA A 258 25.16 13.94 -12.62
N LEU A 259 26.26 14.71 -12.52
CA LEU A 259 26.75 15.31 -11.29
C LEU A 259 26.02 16.63 -10.99
N SER A 260 25.53 16.79 -9.76
CA SER A 260 25.06 18.07 -9.22
C SER A 260 26.20 18.80 -8.50
N ARG A 261 26.21 20.14 -8.54
CA ARG A 261 27.18 20.96 -7.79
C ARG A 261 27.01 20.85 -6.27
N THR A 262 25.90 20.32 -5.78
CA THR A 262 25.62 20.08 -4.35
C THR A 262 26.23 18.77 -3.80
N GLY A 263 27.17 18.13 -4.50
CA GLY A 263 27.76 16.85 -4.05
C GLY A 263 26.82 15.64 -4.19
N HIS A 264 25.73 15.80 -4.95
CA HIS A 264 24.78 14.72 -5.25
C HIS A 264 24.98 14.24 -6.68
N VAL A 265 24.64 12.99 -6.93
CA VAL A 265 24.77 12.38 -8.25
C VAL A 265 23.48 11.65 -8.65
N SER A 266 22.96 11.99 -9.83
CA SER A 266 21.74 11.38 -10.38
C SER A 266 22.12 10.27 -11.36
N VAL A 267 21.63 9.06 -11.07
CA VAL A 267 21.92 7.84 -11.82
C VAL A 267 20.62 7.25 -12.33
N SER A 268 20.57 6.84 -13.60
CA SER A 268 19.39 6.12 -14.11
C SER A 268 19.44 4.66 -13.70
N ILE A 269 18.29 4.13 -13.29
CA ILE A 269 18.04 2.73 -12.94
C ILE A 269 17.08 2.08 -13.94
N GLY A 270 17.06 2.58 -15.18
CA GLY A 270 16.19 2.12 -16.25
C GLY A 270 14.99 3.05 -16.45
N LYS A 271 13.83 2.72 -15.87
CA LYS A 271 12.61 3.53 -15.99
C LYS A 271 12.48 4.64 -14.94
N SER A 272 13.38 4.68 -13.98
CA SER A 272 13.44 5.72 -12.95
C SER A 272 14.90 6.16 -12.80
N PHE A 273 15.13 7.18 -11.98
CA PHE A 273 16.46 7.59 -11.58
C PHE A 273 16.56 7.68 -10.06
N GLN A 274 17.78 7.55 -9.57
CA GLN A 274 18.13 7.54 -8.16
C GLN A 274 19.19 8.60 -7.92
N VAL A 275 19.02 9.36 -6.85
CA VAL A 275 19.96 10.38 -6.41
C VAL A 275 20.79 9.79 -5.29
N TYR A 276 22.11 9.80 -5.45
CA TYR A 276 23.07 9.39 -4.42
C TYR A 276 23.78 10.61 -3.84
N ASP A 277 24.03 10.57 -2.55
CA ASP A 277 25.02 11.42 -1.90
C ASP A 277 26.43 10.86 -2.17
N LEU A 278 27.35 11.68 -2.68
CA LEU A 278 28.72 11.24 -2.98
C LEU A 278 29.57 11.02 -1.74
N GLU A 279 29.26 11.69 -0.63
CA GLU A 279 30.05 11.56 0.60
C GLU A 279 29.89 10.15 1.18
N LYS A 280 28.69 9.58 1.19
CA LYS A 280 28.48 8.21 1.72
C LYS A 280 28.18 7.17 0.63
N LEU A 281 28.00 7.60 -0.62
CA LEU A 281 27.48 6.78 -1.72
C LEU A 281 26.16 6.10 -1.31
N THR A 282 25.29 6.89 -0.69
CA THR A 282 24.00 6.45 -0.13
C THR A 282 22.88 6.99 -0.99
N PRO A 283 21.89 6.15 -1.33
CA PRO A 283 20.73 6.65 -2.03
C PRO A 283 19.91 7.56 -1.13
N VAL A 284 19.56 8.72 -1.66
CA VAL A 284 18.80 9.77 -0.95
C VAL A 284 17.36 9.79 -1.43
N ALA A 285 17.14 9.65 -2.73
CA ALA A 285 15.80 9.74 -3.31
C ALA A 285 15.71 8.94 -4.62
N VAL A 286 14.51 8.49 -4.96
CA VAL A 286 14.23 7.78 -6.21
C VAL A 286 12.96 8.33 -6.85
N SER A 287 12.98 8.50 -8.16
CA SER A 287 11.81 8.97 -8.92
C SER A 287 10.77 7.87 -9.12
N GLY A 288 9.51 8.26 -9.30
CA GLY A 288 8.47 7.35 -9.79
C GLY A 288 8.83 6.71 -11.16
N PRO A 289 8.18 5.59 -11.53
CA PRO A 289 8.48 4.89 -12.78
C PRO A 289 7.95 5.64 -14.00
N LEU A 290 8.81 5.83 -15.00
CA LEU A 290 8.48 6.45 -16.28
C LEU A 290 8.01 5.40 -17.31
N PRO A 291 7.27 5.81 -18.36
CA PRO A 291 6.69 4.86 -19.31
C PRO A 291 7.74 4.03 -20.07
N LYS A 292 8.88 4.63 -20.41
CA LYS A 292 10.01 4.00 -21.12
C LYS A 292 11.33 4.23 -20.36
N LYS A 293 12.38 3.53 -20.78
CA LYS A 293 13.73 3.68 -20.24
C LYS A 293 14.23 5.11 -20.45
N ILE A 294 14.86 5.68 -19.43
CA ILE A 294 15.53 6.99 -19.49
C ILE A 294 16.75 6.86 -20.40
N ARG A 295 16.98 7.86 -21.25
CA ARG A 295 18.12 7.90 -22.18
C ARG A 295 19.19 8.94 -21.76
N ALA A 296 18.78 10.03 -21.12
CA ALA A 296 19.67 11.06 -20.62
C ALA A 296 19.09 11.75 -19.38
N LEU A 297 19.96 12.20 -18.47
CA LEU A 297 19.62 12.91 -17.24
C LEU A 297 20.42 14.21 -17.16
N GLN A 298 19.76 15.28 -16.71
CA GLN A 298 20.42 16.56 -16.45
C GLN A 298 19.80 17.24 -15.22
N PRO A 299 20.50 17.23 -14.06
CA PRO A 299 20.11 18.01 -12.89
C PRO A 299 20.50 19.48 -13.06
N VAL A 300 19.70 20.38 -12.49
CA VAL A 300 19.89 21.83 -12.49
C VAL A 300 19.70 22.36 -11.06
N LEU A 301 20.72 23.10 -10.58
CA LEU A 301 20.82 23.53 -9.19
C LEU A 301 19.77 24.57 -8.78
N LYS A 302 19.48 25.52 -9.68
CA LYS A 302 18.76 26.77 -9.36
C LYS A 302 17.40 26.52 -8.69
N ASN A 303 16.76 25.39 -9.00
CA ASN A 303 15.44 25.00 -8.49
C ASN A 303 15.38 23.54 -7.97
N ASN A 304 16.52 22.85 -7.76
CA ASN A 304 16.55 21.40 -7.51
C ASN A 304 15.73 20.58 -8.53
N THR A 305 15.82 20.97 -9.80
CA THR A 305 15.08 20.35 -10.89
C THR A 305 15.94 19.30 -11.59
N THR A 306 15.35 18.16 -11.95
CA THR A 306 16.00 17.13 -12.77
C THR A 306 15.20 16.90 -14.04
N PHE A 307 15.89 17.00 -15.17
CA PHE A 307 15.31 16.71 -16.49
C PHE A 307 15.70 15.29 -16.90
N ALA A 308 14.71 14.46 -17.20
CA ALA A 308 14.90 13.10 -17.68
C ALA A 308 14.35 12.94 -19.09
N ALA A 309 15.21 12.63 -20.05
CA ALA A 309 14.80 12.33 -21.42
C ALA A 309 14.29 10.89 -21.53
N VAL A 310 13.05 10.72 -21.98
CA VAL A 310 12.39 9.43 -22.16
C VAL A 310 11.81 9.34 -23.56
N GLY A 311 12.47 8.57 -24.43
CA GLY A 311 12.13 8.55 -25.84
C GLY A 311 12.19 9.97 -26.42
N ARG A 312 11.06 10.50 -26.89
CA ARG A 312 10.94 11.85 -27.49
C ARG A 312 10.52 12.96 -26.52
N ASN A 313 10.24 12.63 -25.26
CA ASN A 313 9.73 13.57 -24.27
C ASN A 313 10.78 13.85 -23.21
N ILE A 314 10.73 15.03 -22.60
CA ILE A 314 11.54 15.38 -21.43
C ILE A 314 10.60 15.48 -20.23
N HIS A 315 10.81 14.66 -19.21
CA HIS A 315 10.08 14.71 -17.95
C HIS A 315 10.83 15.60 -16.97
N VAL A 316 10.13 16.56 -16.36
CA VAL A 316 10.68 17.53 -15.42
C VAL A 316 10.27 17.13 -14.01
N PHE A 317 11.27 16.99 -13.15
CA PHE A 317 11.11 16.63 -11.75
C PHE A 317 11.57 17.77 -10.86
N GLU A 318 10.81 18.06 -9.81
CA GLU A 318 11.26 18.86 -8.67
C GLU A 318 11.53 17.90 -7.52
N ARG A 319 12.81 17.79 -7.12
CA ARG A 319 13.34 16.70 -6.28
C ARG A 319 13.09 15.32 -6.94
N ILE A 320 11.93 14.71 -6.68
CA ILE A 320 11.51 13.41 -7.21
C ILE A 320 10.07 13.39 -7.75
N THR A 321 9.32 14.47 -7.53
CA THR A 321 7.93 14.58 -7.98
C THR A 321 7.91 15.08 -9.41
N GLN A 322 7.20 14.36 -10.29
CA GLN A 322 7.07 14.79 -11.68
C GLN A 322 6.11 15.98 -11.76
N VAL A 323 6.61 17.13 -12.22
CA VAL A 323 5.82 18.38 -12.31
C VAL A 323 5.28 18.58 -13.72
N LYS A 324 6.10 18.34 -14.75
CA LYS A 324 5.73 18.65 -16.14
C LYS A 324 6.38 17.70 -17.14
N VAL A 325 5.78 17.59 -18.33
CA VAL A 325 6.36 16.89 -19.48
C VAL A 325 6.51 17.89 -20.63
N LEU A 326 7.73 18.05 -21.14
CA LEU A 326 8.02 18.82 -22.34
C LEU A 326 7.91 17.89 -23.55
N VAL A 327 7.00 18.24 -24.45
CA VAL A 327 6.74 17.50 -25.69
C VAL A 327 7.16 18.37 -26.88
N GLY A 328 7.87 17.78 -27.84
CA GLY A 328 8.22 18.50 -29.06
C GLY A 328 9.01 17.68 -30.06
N HIS A 329 9.94 16.83 -29.61
CA HIS A 329 10.79 16.04 -30.52
C HIS A 329 10.00 14.99 -31.29
N GLN A 330 10.43 14.69 -32.52
CA GLN A 330 9.85 13.63 -33.34
C GLN A 330 10.59 12.31 -33.18
N ALA A 331 11.92 12.38 -32.98
CA ALA A 331 12.77 11.24 -32.69
C ALA A 331 13.19 11.15 -31.20
N PRO A 332 13.79 10.02 -30.78
CA PRO A 332 14.34 9.88 -29.44
C PRO A 332 15.46 10.89 -29.16
N ILE A 333 15.48 11.42 -27.94
CA ILE A 333 16.47 12.37 -27.44
C ILE A 333 17.72 11.59 -27.03
N VAL A 334 18.89 12.03 -27.50
CA VAL A 334 20.21 11.42 -27.25
C VAL A 334 20.88 12.02 -26.02
N GLN A 335 20.94 13.36 -25.93
CA GLN A 335 21.65 14.09 -24.88
C GLN A 335 20.86 15.30 -24.41
N LEU A 336 21.02 15.65 -23.13
CA LEU A 336 20.57 16.90 -22.51
C LEU A 336 21.78 17.68 -21.99
N LEU A 337 21.73 19.01 -22.08
CA LEU A 337 22.75 19.91 -21.50
C LEU A 337 22.08 21.18 -21.00
N ALA A 338 22.29 21.54 -19.73
CA ALA A 338 21.77 22.78 -19.17
C ALA A 338 22.87 23.85 -19.09
N VAL A 339 22.60 25.04 -19.63
CA VAL A 339 23.51 26.20 -19.57
C VAL A 339 22.71 27.45 -19.25
N GLY A 340 23.00 28.07 -18.10
CA GLY A 340 22.25 29.24 -17.64
C GLY A 340 20.77 28.89 -17.42
N ASP A 341 19.88 29.60 -18.12
CA ASP A 341 18.43 29.36 -18.10
C ASP A 341 17.91 28.57 -19.31
N VAL A 342 18.82 28.01 -20.12
CA VAL A 342 18.46 27.24 -21.33
C VAL A 342 18.85 25.78 -21.18
N LEU A 343 17.90 24.90 -21.45
CA LEU A 343 18.14 23.47 -21.61
C LEU A 343 18.22 23.14 -23.10
N PHE A 344 19.34 22.55 -23.50
CA PHE A 344 19.58 22.03 -24.84
C PHE A 344 19.26 20.53 -24.88
N SER A 345 18.63 20.10 -25.97
CA SER A 345 18.30 18.70 -26.20
C SER A 345 18.56 18.33 -27.66
N ILE A 346 19.35 17.28 -27.89
CA ILE A 346 19.61 16.73 -29.23
C ILE A 346 18.77 15.47 -29.41
N ALA A 347 18.14 15.33 -30.57
CA ALA A 347 17.44 14.13 -30.98
C ALA A 347 18.07 13.48 -32.22
N GLU A 348 17.75 12.20 -32.44
CA GLU A 348 18.24 11.40 -33.59
C GLU A 348 17.76 11.94 -34.96
N ASP A 349 16.78 12.85 -34.99
CA ASP A 349 16.26 13.52 -36.18
C ASP A 349 17.14 14.69 -36.67
N LYS A 350 18.39 14.78 -36.20
CA LYS A 350 19.32 15.90 -36.51
C LYS A 350 18.75 17.27 -36.11
N THR A 351 17.99 17.33 -35.01
CA THR A 351 17.51 18.60 -34.45
C THR A 351 18.09 18.87 -33.06
N LEU A 352 18.45 20.13 -32.83
CA LEU A 352 18.78 20.67 -31.51
C LEU A 352 17.67 21.61 -31.07
N ARG A 353 17.06 21.35 -29.92
CA ARG A 353 16.01 22.19 -29.34
C ARG A 353 16.47 22.88 -28.08
N MET A 354 16.05 24.14 -27.94
CA MET A 354 16.32 25.02 -26.81
C MET A 354 15.04 25.21 -26.00
N TRP A 355 15.09 24.94 -24.70
CA TRP A 355 13.96 25.09 -23.79
C TRP A 355 14.32 26.08 -22.70
N SER A 356 13.38 26.94 -22.30
CA SER A 356 13.55 27.77 -21.10
C SER A 356 13.36 26.91 -19.86
N ILE A 357 14.32 26.96 -18.93
CA ILE A 357 14.24 26.27 -17.64
C ILE A 357 13.26 26.97 -16.72
N THR A 358 13.17 28.31 -16.76
CA THR A 358 12.23 29.06 -15.91
C THR A 358 10.79 28.95 -16.42
N GLU A 359 10.53 29.10 -17.72
CA GLU A 359 9.16 29.06 -18.28
C GLU A 359 8.69 27.65 -18.67
N MET A 360 9.62 26.70 -18.78
CA MET A 360 9.35 25.33 -19.21
C MET A 360 8.63 25.29 -20.57
N LYS A 361 9.10 26.11 -21.51
CA LYS A 361 8.58 26.24 -22.88
C LYS A 361 9.71 26.07 -23.90
N LEU A 362 9.35 25.64 -25.11
CA LEU A 362 10.26 25.61 -26.24
C LEU A 362 10.58 27.05 -26.65
N LEU A 363 11.86 27.39 -26.73
CA LEU A 363 12.34 28.66 -27.24
C LEU A 363 12.51 28.56 -28.76
N GLU A 364 13.41 27.67 -29.21
CA GLU A 364 13.80 27.57 -30.62
C GLU A 364 14.20 26.14 -31.00
N THR A 365 14.16 25.85 -32.30
CA THR A 365 14.63 24.57 -32.88
C THR A 365 15.61 24.85 -34.01
N ILE A 366 16.81 24.26 -33.91
CA ILE A 366 17.88 24.36 -34.90
C ILE A 366 17.94 23.01 -35.65
N PRO A 367 17.50 22.95 -36.92
CA PRO A 367 17.75 21.80 -37.78
C PRO A 367 19.17 21.85 -38.35
N PHE A 368 19.84 20.70 -38.42
CA PHE A 368 21.11 20.58 -39.14
C PHE A 368 20.87 20.01 -40.54
N GLU A 369 21.17 20.82 -41.57
CA GLU A 369 21.07 20.42 -42.97
C GLU A 369 22.44 19.90 -43.49
N GLY A 370 22.43 18.92 -44.41
CA GLY A 370 23.64 18.34 -45.03
C GLY A 370 24.26 17.13 -44.31
N ASP A 371 25.55 16.89 -44.57
CA ASP A 371 26.36 15.79 -44.03
C ASP A 371 26.91 16.09 -42.61
N PHE A 372 26.07 16.66 -41.73
CA PHE A 372 26.45 16.92 -40.34
C PHE A 372 25.40 16.32 -39.39
N THR A 373 25.77 15.23 -38.73
CA THR A 373 24.89 14.51 -37.80
C THR A 373 25.33 14.77 -36.36
N PRO A 374 24.61 15.57 -35.57
CA PRO A 374 25.05 15.96 -34.23
C PRO A 374 25.04 14.76 -33.28
N THR A 375 26.18 14.51 -32.60
CA THR A 375 26.33 13.39 -31.66
C THR A 375 26.45 13.85 -30.22
N PHE A 376 27.22 14.92 -29.97
CA PHE A 376 27.53 15.39 -28.62
C PHE A 376 27.58 16.91 -28.55
N ILE A 377 27.11 17.49 -27.44
CA ILE A 377 27.20 18.93 -27.15
C ILE A 377 28.00 19.22 -25.91
N VAL A 378 28.78 20.29 -25.96
CA VAL A 378 29.49 20.85 -24.80
C VAL A 378 29.44 22.38 -24.86
N HIS A 379 29.43 23.02 -23.70
CA HIS A 379 29.54 24.47 -23.59
C HIS A 379 30.98 24.84 -23.20
N PRO A 380 31.74 25.48 -24.10
CA PRO A 380 33.10 25.88 -23.78
C PRO A 380 33.16 26.95 -22.68
N SER A 381 34.16 26.87 -21.80
CA SER A 381 34.32 27.87 -20.73
C SER A 381 34.58 29.24 -21.34
N THR A 382 34.00 30.32 -20.77
CA THR A 382 34.09 31.72 -21.26
C THR A 382 33.32 32.06 -22.55
N TYR A 383 32.72 31.08 -23.25
CA TYR A 383 32.02 31.29 -24.53
C TYR A 383 30.56 31.67 -24.32
N LEU A 384 30.29 32.96 -24.09
CA LEU A 384 28.92 33.44 -23.88
C LEU A 384 28.02 33.21 -25.10
N ASN A 385 26.86 32.56 -24.88
CA ASN A 385 25.87 32.22 -25.90
C ASN A 385 26.43 31.39 -27.05
N LYS A 386 27.49 30.60 -26.85
CA LYS A 386 28.00 29.70 -27.88
C LYS A 386 28.08 28.28 -27.36
N ILE A 387 27.78 27.33 -28.23
CA ILE A 387 27.86 25.90 -27.96
C ILE A 387 28.71 25.23 -29.03
N LEU A 388 29.46 24.21 -28.61
CA LEU A 388 30.26 23.39 -29.51
C LEU A 388 29.53 22.06 -29.73
N ILE A 389 29.39 21.69 -30.98
CA ILE A 389 28.65 20.51 -31.41
C ILE A 389 29.59 19.59 -32.18
N GLY A 390 29.67 18.33 -31.75
CA GLY A 390 30.39 17.28 -32.44
C GLY A 390 29.48 16.50 -33.37
N SER A 391 30.06 15.92 -34.42
CA SER A 391 29.33 15.17 -35.44
C SER A 391 29.80 13.71 -35.60
N ALA A 392 28.93 12.89 -36.20
CA ALA A 392 29.23 11.51 -36.55
C ALA A 392 30.29 11.40 -37.66
N GLU A 393 30.40 12.42 -38.50
CA GLU A 393 31.38 12.50 -39.59
C GLU A 393 32.78 12.93 -39.08
N GLY A 394 32.83 13.47 -37.85
CA GLY A 394 34.08 13.83 -37.17
C GLY A 394 34.45 15.31 -37.19
N SER A 395 33.62 16.16 -37.80
CA SER A 395 33.77 17.62 -37.78
C SER A 395 33.12 18.24 -36.54
N LEU A 396 33.55 19.45 -36.16
CA LEU A 396 32.91 20.23 -35.09
C LEU A 396 32.34 21.52 -35.66
N GLN A 397 31.25 21.99 -35.05
CA GLN A 397 30.69 23.30 -35.36
C GLN A 397 30.50 24.13 -34.08
N LEU A 398 30.92 25.40 -34.14
CA LEU A 398 30.67 26.39 -33.09
C LEU A 398 29.45 27.22 -33.47
N TRP A 399 28.41 27.18 -32.64
CA TRP A 399 27.14 27.86 -32.89
C TRP A 399 26.91 28.98 -31.90
N ASN A 400 26.41 30.12 -32.38
CA ASN A 400 25.85 31.15 -31.52
C ASN A 400 24.35 30.89 -31.33
N VAL A 401 23.95 30.56 -30.10
CA VAL A 401 22.58 30.17 -29.78
C VAL A 401 21.61 31.35 -29.70
N ARG A 402 22.12 32.59 -29.55
CA ARG A 402 21.28 33.79 -29.55
C ARG A 402 20.93 34.22 -30.97
N THR A 403 21.90 34.14 -31.89
CA THR A 403 21.70 34.54 -33.29
C THR A 403 21.31 33.39 -34.20
N LEU A 404 21.32 32.14 -33.69
CA LEU A 404 21.05 30.90 -34.42
C LEU A 404 21.94 30.72 -35.66
N LYS A 405 23.21 31.13 -35.57
CA LYS A 405 24.17 31.04 -36.68
C LYS A 405 25.36 30.17 -36.31
N CYS A 406 25.76 29.30 -37.24
CA CYS A 406 27.05 28.64 -37.21
C CYS A 406 28.14 29.69 -37.42
N LEU A 407 29.01 29.86 -36.42
CA LEU A 407 30.11 30.83 -36.46
C LEU A 407 31.35 30.24 -37.16
N TYR A 408 31.62 28.96 -36.92
CA TYR A 408 32.83 28.31 -37.40
C TYR A 408 32.64 26.80 -37.53
N THR A 409 33.25 26.20 -38.55
CA THR A 409 33.33 24.75 -38.74
C THR A 409 34.79 24.34 -38.71
N PHE A 410 35.14 23.45 -37.78
CA PHE A 410 36.51 22.97 -37.57
C PHE A 410 36.83 21.83 -38.54
N LYS A 411 38.12 21.69 -38.88
CA LYS A 411 38.60 20.52 -39.65
C LYS A 411 38.41 19.26 -38.82
N GLY A 412 37.60 18.33 -39.31
CA GLY A 412 37.31 17.08 -38.62
C GLY A 412 38.45 16.05 -38.66
N TRP A 413 38.26 14.94 -37.95
CA TRP A 413 39.25 13.86 -37.80
C TRP A 413 38.89 12.55 -38.51
N ASN A 414 37.90 12.59 -39.42
CA ASN A 414 37.39 11.46 -40.22
C ASN A 414 36.93 10.26 -39.37
N SER A 415 36.39 10.52 -38.18
CA SER A 415 35.88 9.50 -37.25
C SER A 415 34.84 10.14 -36.33
N GLU A 416 33.81 9.39 -35.95
CA GLU A 416 32.69 9.87 -35.12
C GLU A 416 33.20 10.48 -33.82
N VAL A 417 32.75 11.71 -33.51
CA VAL A 417 32.95 12.34 -32.21
C VAL A 417 31.98 11.73 -31.22
N THR A 418 32.53 11.01 -30.23
CA THR A 418 31.76 10.23 -29.27
C THR A 418 31.50 11.00 -27.98
N THR A 419 32.46 11.81 -27.55
CA THR A 419 32.42 12.57 -26.31
C THR A 419 33.34 13.77 -26.42
N MET A 420 33.01 14.83 -25.68
CA MET A 420 33.85 16.01 -25.55
C MET A 420 33.86 16.48 -24.09
N ALA A 421 35.00 16.97 -23.63
CA ALA A 421 35.15 17.52 -22.28
C ALA A 421 35.85 18.88 -22.32
N GLN A 422 35.29 19.86 -21.62
CA GLN A 422 35.92 21.17 -21.45
C GLN A 422 37.17 21.02 -20.56
N GLY A 423 38.31 21.52 -21.03
CA GLY A 423 39.53 21.58 -20.24
C GLY A 423 39.51 22.71 -19.19
N PRO A 424 40.36 22.64 -18.15
CA PRO A 424 40.51 23.73 -17.18
C PRO A 424 41.12 24.98 -17.83
N ALA A 425 41.93 24.81 -18.89
CA ALA A 425 42.46 25.91 -19.68
C ALA A 425 41.38 26.55 -20.56
N VAL A 426 41.45 27.88 -20.71
CA VAL A 426 40.57 28.66 -21.58
C VAL A 426 40.77 28.23 -23.05
N ASP A 427 39.68 28.17 -23.81
CA ASP A 427 39.65 27.78 -25.23
C ASP A 427 40.02 26.31 -25.53
N VAL A 428 40.31 25.47 -24.53
CA VAL A 428 40.78 24.10 -24.74
C VAL A 428 39.67 23.06 -24.49
N VAL A 429 39.48 22.15 -25.44
CA VAL A 429 38.52 21.03 -25.35
C VAL A 429 39.22 19.72 -25.69
N ALA A 430 38.93 18.67 -24.93
CA ALA A 430 39.29 17.30 -25.29
C ALA A 430 38.16 16.64 -26.09
N ILE A 431 38.53 15.92 -27.13
CA ILE A 431 37.63 15.30 -28.11
C ILE A 431 37.99 13.82 -28.20
N GLY A 432 37.01 12.95 -27.92
CA GLY A 432 37.16 11.50 -28.00
C GLY A 432 36.48 10.95 -29.25
N LEU A 433 37.20 10.13 -30.01
CA LEU A 433 36.71 9.55 -31.27
C LEU A 433 36.35 8.07 -31.13
N ALA A 434 35.53 7.57 -32.06
CA ALA A 434 35.08 6.19 -32.08
C ALA A 434 36.21 5.18 -32.35
N ASP A 435 37.29 5.61 -33.01
CA ASP A 435 38.48 4.79 -33.30
C ASP A 435 39.48 4.70 -32.12
N GLY A 436 39.18 5.33 -30.98
CA GLY A 436 40.06 5.32 -29.81
C GLY A 436 41.09 6.46 -29.77
N ARG A 437 41.09 7.40 -30.73
CA ARG A 437 41.94 8.59 -30.66
C ARG A 437 41.30 9.67 -29.79
N ILE A 438 42.15 10.39 -29.05
CA ILE A 438 41.76 11.52 -28.20
C ILE A 438 42.59 12.73 -28.63
N PHE A 439 41.94 13.84 -28.88
CA PHE A 439 42.59 15.09 -29.27
C PHE A 439 42.31 16.17 -28.25
N ILE A 440 43.34 16.91 -27.84
CA ILE A 440 43.17 18.15 -27.08
C ILE A 440 43.41 19.31 -28.02
N HIS A 441 42.38 20.12 -28.21
CA HIS A 441 42.32 21.09 -29.29
C HIS A 441 41.98 22.47 -28.74
N ASN A 442 42.66 23.50 -29.27
CA ASN A 442 42.40 24.89 -28.95
C ASN A 442 41.41 25.48 -29.96
N LEU A 443 40.22 25.85 -29.50
CA LEU A 443 39.12 26.32 -30.34
C LEU A 443 39.39 27.68 -30.98
N LYS A 444 40.19 28.54 -30.35
CA LYS A 444 40.44 29.90 -30.84
C LYS A 444 41.40 29.93 -32.03
N PHE A 445 42.39 29.04 -32.01
CA PHE A 445 43.43 28.97 -33.03
C PHE A 445 43.21 27.84 -34.04
N ASP A 446 42.20 26.97 -33.86
CA ASP A 446 41.99 25.74 -34.64
C ASP A 446 43.26 24.87 -34.69
N THR A 447 43.94 24.73 -33.54
CA THR A 447 45.17 23.96 -33.41
C THR A 447 45.04 22.83 -32.41
N THR A 448 45.45 21.63 -32.83
CA THR A 448 45.56 20.47 -31.94
C THR A 448 46.84 20.61 -31.11
N LEU A 449 46.69 20.68 -29.79
CA LEU A 449 47.80 20.82 -28.84
C LEU A 449 48.50 19.49 -28.58
N MET A 450 47.71 18.43 -28.39
CA MET A 450 48.22 17.08 -28.12
C MET A 450 47.23 16.01 -28.60
N ASN A 451 47.75 14.80 -28.83
CA ASN A 451 46.96 13.64 -29.22
C ASN A 451 47.33 12.42 -28.37
N PHE A 452 46.35 11.58 -28.10
CA PHE A 452 46.51 10.29 -27.42
C PHE A 452 45.75 9.22 -28.21
N SER A 453 46.11 7.95 -28.01
CA SER A 453 45.44 6.83 -28.69
C SER A 453 45.32 5.63 -27.75
N GLN A 454 44.10 5.11 -27.62
CA GLN A 454 43.76 3.90 -26.85
C GLN A 454 43.27 2.76 -27.75
N SER A 455 43.84 2.62 -28.95
CA SER A 455 43.38 1.67 -29.98
C SER A 455 43.26 0.21 -29.53
N LYS A 456 44.04 -0.24 -28.54
CA LYS A 456 43.95 -1.60 -27.97
C LYS A 456 42.68 -1.83 -27.13
N GLU A 457 42.15 -0.80 -26.50
CA GLU A 457 41.05 -0.91 -25.53
C GLU A 457 39.68 -0.49 -26.10
N GLY A 458 39.67 0.04 -27.33
CA GLY A 458 38.46 0.32 -28.12
C GLY A 458 38.03 1.78 -28.14
N ARG A 459 36.75 2.00 -28.47
CA ARG A 459 36.09 3.32 -28.60
C ARG A 459 36.20 4.12 -27.30
N VAL A 460 36.44 5.43 -27.42
CA VAL A 460 36.37 6.34 -26.27
C VAL A 460 34.90 6.53 -25.91
N THR A 461 34.53 6.36 -24.64
CA THR A 461 33.13 6.52 -24.20
C THR A 461 32.91 7.81 -23.40
N THR A 462 33.91 8.23 -22.63
CA THR A 462 33.83 9.39 -21.72
C THR A 462 35.21 9.99 -21.53
N LEU A 463 35.26 11.30 -21.27
CA LEU A 463 36.47 12.06 -20.97
C LEU A 463 36.24 12.96 -19.76
N SER A 464 37.22 13.09 -18.88
CA SER A 464 37.15 14.02 -17.75
C SER A 464 38.53 14.50 -17.31
N PHE A 465 38.64 15.81 -17.10
CA PHE A 465 39.87 16.44 -16.60
C PHE A 465 39.89 16.48 -15.08
N ARG A 466 41.05 16.20 -14.50
CA ARG A 466 41.33 16.51 -13.11
C ARG A 466 41.52 18.02 -12.97
N SER A 467 40.83 18.62 -12.00
CA SER A 467 40.82 20.08 -11.76
C SER A 467 41.64 20.52 -10.55
N ASP A 468 42.20 19.56 -9.79
CA ASP A 468 43.14 19.82 -8.70
C ASP A 468 44.50 20.28 -9.27
N ASP A 469 45.04 21.39 -8.76
CA ASP A 469 46.29 22.03 -9.23
C ASP A 469 47.54 21.14 -9.09
N LYS A 470 47.41 19.97 -8.44
CA LYS A 470 48.52 19.04 -8.20
C LYS A 470 48.95 18.24 -9.42
N ALA A 471 48.04 17.90 -10.33
CA ALA A 471 48.37 17.04 -11.47
C ALA A 471 47.42 17.25 -12.66
N PRO A 472 47.93 17.67 -13.84
CA PRO A 472 47.12 17.89 -15.03
C PRO A 472 46.82 16.53 -15.71
N TRP A 473 45.82 15.82 -15.20
CA TRP A 473 45.42 14.50 -15.70
C TRP A 473 44.11 14.54 -16.49
N LEU A 474 44.01 13.64 -17.47
CA LEU A 474 42.80 13.36 -18.24
C LEU A 474 42.45 11.87 -18.08
N ALA A 475 41.24 11.58 -17.61
CA ALA A 475 40.70 10.23 -17.61
C ALA A 475 39.93 9.97 -18.92
N SER A 476 40.16 8.81 -19.53
CA SER A 476 39.36 8.28 -20.63
C SER A 476 38.75 6.94 -20.27
N GLY A 477 37.46 6.76 -20.59
CA GLY A 477 36.76 5.49 -20.45
C GLY A 477 36.73 4.69 -21.75
N THR A 478 36.70 3.37 -21.62
CA THR A 478 36.70 2.44 -22.75
C THR A 478 35.47 1.55 -22.78
N THR A 479 35.18 0.97 -23.95
CA THR A 479 34.11 -0.03 -24.12
C THR A 479 34.42 -1.36 -23.45
N SER A 480 35.70 -1.64 -23.18
CA SER A 480 36.16 -2.85 -22.49
C SER A 480 36.03 -2.77 -20.96
N GLY A 481 35.63 -1.62 -20.41
CA GLY A 481 35.44 -1.45 -18.97
C GLY A 481 36.69 -0.97 -18.21
N ALA A 482 37.73 -0.53 -18.93
CA ALA A 482 38.94 0.04 -18.34
C ALA A 482 38.90 1.57 -18.34
N VAL A 483 39.57 2.17 -17.34
CA VAL A 483 39.80 3.61 -17.31
C VAL A 483 41.30 3.86 -17.48
N ILE A 484 41.65 4.73 -18.42
CA ILE A 484 43.03 5.13 -18.67
C ILE A 484 43.22 6.56 -18.17
N ILE A 485 44.31 6.78 -17.42
CA ILE A 485 44.72 8.09 -16.95
C ILE A 485 45.91 8.57 -17.78
N TRP A 486 45.74 9.73 -18.41
CA TRP A 486 46.73 10.39 -19.24
C TRP A 486 47.30 11.59 -18.50
N ASN A 487 48.63 11.71 -18.50
CA ASN A 487 49.32 12.88 -17.96
C ASN A 487 49.60 13.88 -19.09
N LEU A 488 49.03 15.07 -18.96
CA LEU A 488 49.07 16.09 -20.01
C LEU A 488 50.41 16.82 -20.07
N GLU A 489 51.14 16.87 -18.95
CA GLU A 489 52.47 17.49 -18.87
C GLU A 489 53.54 16.58 -19.51
N SER A 490 53.52 15.29 -19.16
CA SER A 490 54.46 14.31 -19.72
C SER A 490 54.04 13.76 -21.09
N GLN A 491 52.80 14.02 -21.52
CA GLN A 491 52.18 13.51 -22.75
C GLN A 491 52.24 11.98 -22.85
N ARG A 492 52.11 11.29 -21.71
CA ARG A 492 52.16 9.82 -21.64
C ARG A 492 50.98 9.27 -20.86
N MET A 493 50.70 7.99 -21.08
CA MET A 493 49.80 7.21 -20.23
C MET A 493 50.45 7.06 -18.85
N GLU A 494 49.77 7.52 -17.81
CA GLU A 494 50.26 7.50 -16.43
C GLU A 494 49.90 6.17 -15.76
N SER A 495 48.61 5.82 -15.77
CA SER A 495 48.11 4.59 -15.16
C SER A 495 46.85 4.08 -15.87
N THR A 496 46.61 2.77 -15.74
CA THR A 496 45.41 2.12 -16.28
C THR A 496 44.72 1.33 -15.18
N ILE A 497 43.44 1.63 -14.97
CA ILE A 497 42.57 0.86 -14.09
C ILE A 497 41.92 -0.25 -14.93
N TYR A 498 42.65 -1.36 -15.05
CA TYR A 498 42.14 -2.55 -15.71
C TYR A 498 40.92 -3.10 -14.98
N SER A 499 39.86 -3.44 -15.73
CA SER A 499 38.60 -3.97 -15.20
C SER A 499 37.99 -3.05 -14.13
N ALA A 500 38.00 -1.73 -14.39
CA ALA A 500 37.27 -0.78 -13.56
C ALA A 500 35.78 -1.16 -13.48
N HIS A 501 35.22 -1.65 -14.58
CA HIS A 501 33.90 -2.26 -14.70
C HIS A 501 33.98 -3.51 -15.59
N ASP A 502 32.99 -4.40 -15.49
CA ASP A 502 32.93 -5.62 -16.33
C ASP A 502 32.16 -5.38 -17.65
N GLY A 503 31.80 -4.13 -17.94
CA GLY A 503 31.11 -3.70 -19.15
C GLY A 503 31.51 -2.28 -19.56
N SER A 504 30.95 -1.80 -20.66
CA SER A 504 31.29 -0.47 -21.22
C SER A 504 31.02 0.65 -20.21
N ILE A 505 32.00 1.52 -20.02
CA ILE A 505 31.90 2.66 -19.10
C ILE A 505 30.92 3.68 -19.67
N ALA A 506 29.88 3.99 -18.91
CA ALA A 506 28.88 4.99 -19.26
C ALA A 506 29.34 6.40 -18.87
N SER A 507 30.05 6.55 -17.74
CA SER A 507 30.55 7.84 -17.27
C SER A 507 31.79 7.67 -16.40
N ALA A 508 32.75 8.57 -16.56
CA ALA A 508 33.94 8.70 -15.72
C ALA A 508 34.16 10.20 -15.50
N ILE A 509 33.97 10.67 -14.25
CA ILE A 509 33.97 12.09 -13.90
C ILE A 509 34.90 12.31 -12.71
N PHE A 510 35.93 13.12 -12.88
CA PHE A 510 36.68 13.67 -11.75
C PHE A 510 35.81 14.68 -11.00
N LEU A 511 35.76 14.53 -9.68
CA LEU A 511 35.06 15.48 -8.83
C LEU A 511 35.81 16.83 -8.83
N PRO A 512 35.09 17.96 -8.89
CA PRO A 512 35.72 19.27 -8.94
C PRO A 512 36.63 19.51 -7.72
N ASN A 513 37.89 19.91 -7.98
CA ASN A 513 38.90 20.21 -6.96
C ASN A 513 39.23 19.05 -5.99
N GLU A 514 38.91 17.81 -6.35
CA GLU A 514 39.16 16.62 -5.53
C GLU A 514 39.92 15.54 -6.32
N PRO A 515 40.75 14.71 -5.65
CA PRO A 515 41.46 13.60 -6.29
C PRO A 515 40.57 12.36 -6.48
N LEU A 516 39.24 12.54 -6.55
CA LEU A 516 38.26 11.47 -6.61
C LEU A 516 37.72 11.34 -8.04
N LEU A 517 37.69 10.10 -8.52
CA LEU A 517 37.12 9.75 -9.82
C LEU A 517 35.89 8.86 -9.60
N LEU A 518 34.73 9.35 -10.04
CA LEU A 518 33.49 8.59 -10.07
C LEU A 518 33.38 7.84 -11.40
N THR A 519 33.13 6.53 -11.36
CA THR A 519 32.88 5.71 -12.55
C THR A 519 31.55 4.96 -12.44
N SER A 520 30.85 4.87 -13.56
CA SER A 520 29.60 4.13 -13.69
C SER A 520 29.54 3.39 -15.02
N ALA A 521 28.94 2.20 -15.01
CA ALA A 521 28.76 1.38 -16.20
C ALA A 521 27.45 0.59 -16.13
N GLY A 522 27.09 -0.03 -17.26
CA GLY A 522 25.92 -0.91 -17.39
C GLY A 522 26.03 -2.25 -16.66
N ASP A 523 27.07 -2.48 -15.84
CA ASP A 523 27.24 -3.66 -14.99
C ASP A 523 26.53 -3.54 -13.64
N ASN A 524 25.62 -2.57 -13.51
CA ASN A 524 24.87 -2.28 -12.29
C ASN A 524 25.77 -1.90 -11.10
N ALA A 525 26.86 -1.16 -11.38
CA ALA A 525 27.80 -0.69 -10.38
C ALA A 525 28.14 0.81 -10.50
N LEU A 526 28.41 1.40 -9.34
CA LEU A 526 28.88 2.77 -9.15
C LEU A 526 30.11 2.73 -8.23
N LYS A 527 31.24 3.28 -8.69
CA LYS A 527 32.53 3.17 -8.02
C LYS A 527 33.17 4.56 -7.86
N ILE A 528 33.80 4.80 -6.72
CA ILE A 528 34.63 5.98 -6.47
C ILE A 528 36.06 5.51 -6.23
N TRP A 529 36.98 6.06 -7.01
CA TRP A 529 38.41 5.82 -6.93
C TRP A 529 39.12 7.04 -6.33
N ILE A 530 40.14 6.81 -5.53
CA ILE A 530 41.01 7.85 -4.98
C ILE A 530 42.43 7.69 -5.48
N PHE A 531 43.07 8.82 -5.79
CA PHE A 531 44.48 8.90 -6.20
C PHE A 531 45.29 9.59 -5.11
N ASP A 532 45.54 8.87 -4.02
CA ASP A 532 46.28 9.34 -2.84
C ASP A 532 47.74 8.83 -2.78
N GLN A 533 48.06 7.81 -3.58
CA GLN A 533 49.38 7.17 -3.58
C GLN A 533 50.40 7.94 -4.43
N MET A 534 51.67 7.88 -4.02
CA MET A 534 52.78 8.52 -4.75
C MET A 534 53.04 7.87 -6.12
N ASP A 535 52.55 6.65 -6.35
CA ASP A 535 52.74 5.88 -7.58
C ASP A 535 51.66 6.15 -8.64
N SER A 536 50.83 7.19 -8.46
CA SER A 536 49.71 7.54 -9.34
C SER A 536 48.68 6.40 -9.52
N SER A 537 48.70 5.38 -8.65
CA SER A 537 47.79 4.25 -8.72
C SER A 537 46.42 4.59 -8.12
N ALA A 538 45.37 4.09 -8.76
CA ALA A 538 44.01 4.27 -8.27
C ALA A 538 43.67 3.22 -7.21
N ARG A 539 43.16 3.67 -6.06
CA ARG A 539 42.60 2.80 -5.03
C ARG A 539 41.08 2.93 -5.03
N LEU A 540 40.36 1.80 -4.99
CA LEU A 540 38.91 1.81 -4.83
C LEU A 540 38.56 2.31 -3.42
N LEU A 541 37.84 3.42 -3.34
CA LEU A 541 37.43 4.05 -2.08
C LEU A 541 36.04 3.58 -1.65
N LYS A 542 35.04 3.68 -2.55
CA LYS A 542 33.66 3.29 -2.30
C LYS A 542 33.09 2.53 -3.50
N LEU A 543 32.22 1.57 -3.21
CA LEU A 543 31.58 0.72 -4.18
C LEU A 543 30.11 0.51 -3.80
N ARG A 544 29.23 0.71 -4.78
CA ARG A 544 27.87 0.19 -4.77
C ARG A 544 27.68 -0.68 -6.00
N ALA A 545 27.22 -1.91 -5.81
CA ALA A 545 26.95 -2.82 -6.91
C ALA A 545 25.82 -3.79 -6.54
N GLY A 546 24.94 -4.02 -7.51
CA GLY A 546 23.93 -5.08 -7.46
C GLY A 546 24.37 -6.32 -8.22
N HIS A 547 23.42 -7.19 -8.54
CA HIS A 547 23.68 -8.26 -9.52
C HIS A 547 23.87 -7.67 -10.92
N LYS A 548 24.80 -8.25 -11.69
CA LYS A 548 25.02 -7.93 -13.11
C LYS A 548 24.04 -8.66 -14.02
N ALA A 549 23.61 -9.87 -13.61
CA ALA A 549 22.66 -10.70 -14.33
C ALA A 549 21.50 -11.10 -13.42
N PRO A 550 20.33 -11.47 -13.96
CA PRO A 550 19.15 -11.77 -13.16
C PRO A 550 19.40 -12.81 -12.06
N PRO A 551 18.92 -12.58 -10.83
CA PRO A 551 19.00 -13.56 -9.76
C PRO A 551 18.15 -14.81 -10.03
N THR A 552 18.73 -15.97 -9.76
CA THR A 552 18.12 -17.28 -9.97
C THR A 552 17.32 -17.73 -8.77
N LYS A 553 17.85 -17.52 -7.57
CA LYS A 553 17.28 -18.00 -6.32
C LYS A 553 17.52 -17.03 -5.18
N ILE A 554 16.47 -16.76 -4.41
CA ILE A 554 16.52 -15.92 -3.23
C ILE A 554 15.89 -16.59 -2.03
N ARG A 555 16.43 -16.36 -0.82
CA ARG A 555 15.83 -16.80 0.44
C ARG A 555 16.10 -15.75 1.52
N TYR A 556 15.09 -15.46 2.33
CA TYR A 556 15.31 -14.71 3.56
C TYR A 556 16.27 -15.48 4.48
N TYR A 557 17.13 -14.73 5.16
CA TYR A 557 18.11 -15.24 6.11
C TYR A 557 17.93 -14.55 7.47
N GLY A 558 18.01 -15.37 8.53
CA GLY A 558 17.88 -14.96 9.92
C GLY A 558 16.43 -14.85 10.39
N ASN A 559 16.14 -15.34 11.58
CA ASN A 559 14.94 -15.02 12.35
C ASN A 559 15.17 -13.83 13.29
N ASP A 560 16.40 -13.30 13.32
CA ASP A 560 16.76 -12.08 14.06
C ASP A 560 16.01 -10.87 13.48
N VAL A 561 14.73 -10.79 13.83
CA VAL A 561 13.94 -9.56 13.87
C VAL A 561 14.56 -8.75 15.00
N ILE A 562 15.69 -8.09 14.73
CA ILE A 562 16.13 -7.03 15.63
C ILE A 562 15.07 -5.92 15.46
N ARG A 563 14.01 -5.98 16.26
CA ARG A 563 13.04 -4.89 16.41
C ARG A 563 13.82 -3.70 16.97
N LYS A 564 14.37 -2.90 16.07
CA LYS A 564 14.82 -1.55 16.40
C LYS A 564 13.62 -0.63 16.26
N GLN A 565 13.69 0.55 16.87
CA GLN A 565 12.66 1.58 16.74
C GLN A 565 12.34 1.91 15.27
N ASP A 566 13.27 1.64 14.33
CA ASP A 566 13.16 1.90 12.88
C ASP A 566 12.51 0.77 12.04
N GLY A 567 11.95 -0.29 12.65
CA GLY A 567 11.26 -1.39 11.95
C GLY A 567 12.05 -2.72 11.83
N THR A 568 11.45 -3.71 11.15
CA THR A 568 12.01 -5.05 10.95
C THR A 568 13.13 -5.03 9.90
N ILE A 569 14.37 -5.32 10.30
CA ILE A 569 15.49 -5.48 9.36
C ILE A 569 15.64 -6.95 9.00
N CYS A 570 15.17 -7.34 7.81
CA CYS A 570 15.43 -8.66 7.26
C CYS A 570 16.61 -8.67 6.27
N GLN A 571 17.33 -9.79 6.21
CA GLN A 571 18.36 -10.04 5.22
C GLN A 571 17.89 -11.05 4.17
N ILE A 572 18.33 -10.88 2.93
CA ILE A 572 18.01 -11.76 1.81
C ILE A 572 19.32 -12.25 1.19
N LEU A 573 19.49 -13.56 1.13
CA LEU A 573 20.55 -14.20 0.36
C LEU A 573 20.08 -14.34 -1.09
N SER A 574 20.93 -13.95 -2.02
CA SER A 574 20.61 -13.93 -3.45
C SER A 574 21.74 -14.50 -4.28
N ALA A 575 21.41 -15.50 -5.10
CA ALA A 575 22.28 -16.11 -6.09
C ALA A 575 22.00 -15.55 -7.48
N GLY A 576 23.04 -15.09 -8.16
CA GLY A 576 22.95 -14.54 -9.52
C GLY A 576 23.52 -15.45 -10.61
N GLN A 577 23.02 -15.29 -11.83
CA GLN A 577 23.66 -15.86 -13.03
C GLN A 577 25.06 -15.26 -13.31
N ASP A 578 25.37 -14.13 -12.68
CA ASP A 578 26.67 -13.45 -12.73
C ASP A 578 27.75 -14.13 -11.85
N ARG A 579 27.51 -15.38 -11.45
CA ARG A 579 28.41 -16.17 -10.58
C ARG A 579 28.67 -15.49 -9.22
N SER A 580 27.83 -14.53 -8.82
CA SER A 580 27.94 -13.82 -7.56
C SER A 580 26.90 -14.32 -6.56
N PHE A 581 27.30 -14.31 -5.28
CA PHE A 581 26.41 -14.63 -4.16
C PHE A 581 26.39 -13.42 -3.24
N ARG A 582 25.21 -12.82 -3.05
CA ARG A 582 25.04 -11.52 -2.39
C ARG A 582 24.12 -11.62 -1.20
N LEU A 583 24.40 -10.79 -0.20
CA LEU A 583 23.55 -10.53 0.95
C LEU A 583 22.95 -9.15 0.80
N PHE A 584 21.63 -9.06 0.67
CA PHE A 584 20.89 -7.81 0.60
C PHE A 584 20.19 -7.53 1.94
N HIS A 585 20.19 -6.27 2.34
CA HIS A 585 19.42 -5.80 3.50
C HIS A 585 18.18 -5.06 3.01
N THR A 586 17.03 -5.36 3.62
CA THR A 586 15.73 -4.77 3.26
C THR A 586 15.62 -3.29 3.64
N ALA A 587 16.05 -2.93 4.85
CA ALA A 587 16.03 -1.54 5.33
C ALA A 587 17.33 -0.80 4.98
N ARG A 588 18.48 -1.34 5.39
CA ARG A 588 19.79 -0.66 5.30
C ARG A 588 20.60 -1.16 4.12
N GLU A 589 20.28 -0.70 2.92
CA GLU A 589 20.97 -1.09 1.68
C GLU A 589 22.48 -0.84 1.72
N GLN A 590 22.95 0.03 2.61
CA GLN A 590 24.37 0.28 2.85
C GLN A 590 25.17 -0.98 3.24
N GLN A 591 24.51 -1.92 3.92
CA GLN A 591 25.11 -3.15 4.42
C GLN A 591 25.03 -4.29 3.40
N SER A 592 24.35 -4.07 2.26
CA SER A 592 24.27 -5.03 1.16
C SER A 592 25.64 -5.20 0.51
N GLN A 593 26.05 -6.45 0.31
CA GLN A 593 27.37 -6.76 -0.24
C GLN A 593 27.46 -8.15 -0.87
N GLU A 594 28.44 -8.32 -1.76
CA GLU A 594 28.82 -9.62 -2.31
C GLU A 594 29.65 -10.42 -1.28
N LEU A 595 29.40 -11.72 -1.22
CA LEU A 595 30.15 -12.66 -0.40
C LEU A 595 31.45 -13.03 -1.13
N SER A 596 32.57 -12.85 -0.44
CA SER A 596 33.90 -12.99 -1.03
C SER A 596 34.25 -14.45 -1.31
N GLN A 597 34.64 -14.75 -2.55
CA GLN A 597 35.19 -16.05 -2.97
C GLN A 597 36.73 -16.11 -2.80
N GLY A 598 37.30 -15.17 -2.03
CA GLY A 598 38.74 -15.02 -1.86
C GLY A 598 39.35 -13.97 -2.81
N PRO A 599 40.69 -13.97 -3.01
CA PRO A 599 41.39 -12.92 -3.74
C PRO A 599 41.24 -13.08 -5.27
N LEU A 600 40.04 -12.77 -5.77
CA LEU A 600 39.69 -12.82 -7.19
C LEU A 600 40.37 -11.74 -8.04
N PHE A 601 40.95 -10.69 -7.46
CA PHE A 601 41.63 -9.64 -8.23
C PHE A 601 43.13 -9.90 -8.46
N LYS A 602 43.77 -10.72 -7.61
CA LYS A 602 45.22 -11.01 -7.71
C LYS A 602 45.53 -12.21 -8.60
N ARG A 603 44.62 -13.18 -8.68
CA ARG A 603 44.78 -14.42 -9.46
C ARG A 603 44.64 -14.23 -10.98
N PRO A 604 43.62 -13.54 -11.52
CA PRO A 604 43.47 -13.33 -12.95
C PRO A 604 44.61 -12.51 -13.54
N ARG A 605 45.13 -11.52 -12.80
CA ARG A 605 46.33 -10.77 -13.22
C ARG A 605 47.57 -11.66 -13.38
N LYS A 606 47.69 -12.74 -12.59
CA LYS A 606 48.78 -13.72 -12.72
C LYS A 606 48.54 -14.73 -13.84
N LEU A 607 47.28 -15.08 -14.11
CA LEU A 607 46.90 -16.16 -15.03
C LEU A 607 46.46 -15.66 -16.42
N ASN A 608 46.27 -14.34 -16.58
CA ASN A 608 45.75 -13.69 -17.79
C ASN A 608 44.40 -14.27 -18.29
N VAL A 609 43.51 -14.59 -17.35
CA VAL A 609 42.16 -15.12 -17.59
C VAL A 609 41.13 -14.08 -17.13
N PRO A 610 39.96 -13.93 -17.79
CA PRO A 610 38.88 -13.07 -17.32
C PRO A 610 38.49 -13.36 -15.86
N SER A 611 38.11 -12.33 -15.11
CA SER A 611 37.72 -12.45 -13.69
C SER A 611 36.52 -13.38 -13.48
N GLU A 612 35.59 -13.43 -14.44
CA GLU A 612 34.36 -14.23 -14.38
C GLU A 612 34.64 -15.74 -14.43
N ASP A 613 35.66 -16.18 -15.17
CA ASP A 613 36.02 -17.59 -15.33
C ASP A 613 36.73 -18.19 -14.10
N ILE A 614 37.16 -17.34 -13.18
CA ILE A 614 37.76 -17.76 -11.90
C ILE A 614 36.67 -17.89 -10.81
N LYS A 615 35.53 -17.20 -10.97
CA LYS A 615 34.40 -17.35 -10.05
C LYS A 615 33.82 -18.76 -10.16
N LEU A 616 33.27 -19.25 -9.05
CA LEU A 616 32.51 -20.50 -9.06
C LEU A 616 31.34 -20.41 -10.05
N PRO A 617 30.92 -21.52 -10.69
CA PRO A 617 29.76 -21.52 -11.57
C PRO A 617 28.49 -21.00 -10.87
N PRO A 618 27.42 -20.65 -11.59
CA PRO A 618 26.17 -20.17 -10.99
C PRO A 618 25.61 -21.15 -9.95
N ILE A 619 25.03 -20.60 -8.87
CA ILE A 619 24.43 -21.40 -7.80
C ILE A 619 23.04 -21.88 -8.26
N LEU A 620 22.81 -23.20 -8.16
CA LEU A 620 21.51 -23.83 -8.44
C LEU A 620 20.59 -23.80 -7.22
N ASN A 621 21.15 -24.16 -6.05
CA ASN A 621 20.41 -24.23 -4.80
C ASN A 621 21.32 -23.93 -3.61
N PHE A 622 20.73 -23.42 -2.54
CA PHE A 622 21.44 -23.14 -1.31
C PHE A 622 20.52 -23.27 -0.10
N ALA A 623 21.12 -23.54 1.05
CA ALA A 623 20.45 -23.59 2.34
C ALA A 623 21.28 -22.85 3.38
N ALA A 624 20.60 -22.21 4.34
CA ALA A 624 21.22 -21.41 5.38
C ALA A 624 20.59 -21.69 6.74
N MET A 625 21.38 -21.60 7.82
CA MET A 625 20.94 -21.77 9.21
C MET A 625 21.67 -20.78 10.13
N GLU A 626 20.99 -20.23 11.13
CA GLU A 626 21.58 -19.20 12.02
C GLU A 626 22.15 -19.77 13.33
N THR A 627 21.69 -20.93 13.78
CA THR A 627 21.92 -21.49 15.13
C THR A 627 23.38 -21.57 15.56
N ARG A 628 24.30 -21.67 14.59
CA ARG A 628 25.75 -21.84 14.79
C ARG A 628 26.56 -20.89 13.89
N GLU A 629 25.99 -19.74 13.51
CA GLU A 629 26.62 -18.79 12.58
C GLU A 629 28.03 -18.36 12.99
N LYS A 630 28.28 -18.16 14.29
CA LYS A 630 29.57 -17.71 14.84
C LYS A 630 30.60 -18.83 14.99
N ASP A 631 30.14 -20.08 15.06
CA ASP A 631 31.01 -21.21 15.39
C ASP A 631 31.67 -21.80 14.13
N TRP A 632 30.92 -21.92 13.03
CA TRP A 632 31.41 -22.44 11.74
C TRP A 632 30.54 -21.98 10.56
N ALA A 633 30.84 -22.50 9.37
CA ALA A 633 30.12 -22.17 8.14
C ALA A 633 28.63 -22.56 8.23
N ASN A 634 27.76 -21.64 7.83
CA ASN A 634 26.33 -21.71 8.14
C ASN A 634 25.44 -21.64 6.90
N VAL A 635 26.06 -21.55 5.72
CA VAL A 635 25.41 -21.63 4.42
C VAL A 635 26.10 -22.70 3.57
N VAL A 636 25.31 -23.48 2.82
CA VAL A 636 25.78 -24.49 1.87
C VAL A 636 25.19 -24.17 0.50
N THR A 637 26.02 -24.21 -0.54
CA THR A 637 25.62 -23.95 -1.94
C THR A 637 25.98 -25.13 -2.83
N CYS A 638 25.13 -25.42 -3.81
CA CYS A 638 25.45 -26.29 -4.95
C CYS A 638 25.51 -25.46 -6.23
N HIS A 639 26.49 -25.77 -7.06
CA HIS A 639 26.81 -25.01 -8.26
C HIS A 639 26.55 -25.84 -9.51
N GLU A 640 26.33 -25.17 -10.63
CA GLU A 640 26.13 -25.82 -11.91
C GLU A 640 27.37 -26.64 -12.33
N VAL A 641 27.13 -27.89 -12.77
CA VAL A 641 28.15 -28.84 -13.28
C VAL A 641 29.17 -29.33 -12.23
N GLU A 642 29.21 -28.75 -11.03
CA GLU A 642 30.11 -29.14 -9.95
C GLU A 642 29.67 -30.40 -9.20
N ILE A 643 30.66 -31.19 -8.81
CA ILE A 643 30.47 -32.35 -7.93
C ILE A 643 30.33 -31.88 -6.47
N PRO A 644 31.30 -31.18 -5.87
CA PRO A 644 31.23 -30.80 -4.46
C PRO A 644 30.18 -29.71 -4.18
N ALA A 645 29.70 -29.71 -2.94
CA ALA A 645 28.99 -28.56 -2.39
C ALA A 645 29.96 -27.65 -1.61
N TYR A 646 29.77 -26.34 -1.73
CA TYR A 646 30.62 -25.33 -1.08
C TYR A 646 29.93 -24.79 0.17
N VAL A 647 30.72 -24.41 1.18
CA VAL A 647 30.20 -23.81 2.41
C VAL A 647 30.65 -22.36 2.53
N TRP A 648 29.82 -21.53 3.16
CA TRP A 648 30.08 -20.10 3.35
C TRP A 648 29.86 -19.73 4.82
N THR A 649 30.60 -18.72 5.27
CA THR A 649 30.46 -18.14 6.60
C THR A 649 29.92 -16.72 6.46
N LEU A 650 28.71 -16.49 6.95
CA LEU A 650 28.05 -15.18 6.85
C LEU A 650 28.64 -14.14 7.78
N GLU A 651 29.17 -14.51 8.95
CA GLU A 651 29.89 -13.58 9.83
C GLU A 651 31.09 -12.93 9.09
N ARG A 652 31.88 -13.75 8.39
CA ARG A 652 33.05 -13.32 7.62
C ARG A 652 32.72 -12.91 6.19
N LYS A 653 31.45 -13.03 5.80
CA LYS A 653 30.93 -12.69 4.47
C LYS A 653 31.79 -13.28 3.34
N SER A 654 32.22 -14.53 3.50
CA SER A 654 33.18 -15.18 2.60
C SER A 654 33.00 -16.69 2.54
N ILE A 655 33.56 -17.28 1.49
CA ILE A 655 33.58 -18.73 1.31
C ILE A 655 34.39 -19.40 2.43
N GLY A 656 33.85 -20.48 2.97
CA GLY A 656 34.47 -21.29 4.00
C GLY A 656 35.70 -22.05 3.47
N LYS A 657 36.56 -22.47 4.38
CA LYS A 657 37.77 -23.25 4.04
C LYS A 657 37.48 -24.69 3.62
N LYS A 658 36.34 -25.22 4.06
CA LYS A 658 35.95 -26.61 3.84
C LYS A 658 35.16 -26.73 2.54
N VAL A 659 35.24 -27.88 1.90
CA VAL A 659 34.46 -28.22 0.70
C VAL A 659 33.87 -29.60 0.94
N LEU A 660 32.57 -29.75 0.73
CA LEU A 660 31.85 -31.00 0.98
C LEU A 660 31.98 -31.89 -0.25
N GLN A 661 33.04 -32.69 -0.28
CA GLN A 661 33.32 -33.62 -1.38
C GLN A 661 32.61 -34.96 -1.14
N GLN A 662 31.93 -35.47 -2.18
CA GLN A 662 31.24 -36.77 -2.15
C GLN A 662 32.20 -37.95 -2.26
N PHE A 663 33.35 -37.74 -2.93
CA PHE A 663 34.36 -38.74 -3.24
C PHE A 663 35.77 -38.21 -3.02
N ASP A 664 36.71 -39.11 -2.71
CA ASP A 664 38.13 -38.78 -2.49
C ASP A 664 38.92 -38.59 -3.81
N SER A 665 40.05 -37.88 -3.74
CA SER A 665 40.62 -37.06 -4.82
C SER A 665 41.33 -37.76 -6.00
N TYR A 666 41.29 -39.08 -6.16
CA TYR A 666 41.92 -39.69 -7.34
C TYR A 666 41.22 -40.95 -7.85
N VAL A 667 40.83 -40.92 -9.14
CA VAL A 667 40.36 -42.08 -9.91
C VAL A 667 40.94 -41.98 -11.31
N MET A 668 41.33 -43.13 -11.87
CA MET A 668 41.83 -43.21 -13.23
C MET A 668 40.80 -42.68 -14.24
N PRO A 669 41.16 -41.68 -15.07
CA PRO A 669 40.28 -41.17 -16.13
C PRO A 669 39.81 -42.30 -17.06
N GLY A 670 38.52 -42.31 -17.39
CA GLY A 670 37.91 -43.32 -18.28
C GLY A 670 37.49 -44.63 -17.62
N SER A 671 37.77 -44.84 -16.32
CA SER A 671 37.18 -45.96 -15.57
C SER A 671 35.66 -45.80 -15.37
N GLU A 672 34.94 -46.91 -15.18
CA GLU A 672 33.51 -46.89 -14.84
C GLU A 672 33.23 -46.05 -13.58
N GLU A 673 34.15 -46.06 -12.61
CA GLU A 673 34.04 -45.26 -11.40
C GLU A 673 34.24 -43.75 -11.69
N HIS A 674 35.11 -43.39 -12.63
CA HIS A 674 35.28 -42.01 -13.07
C HIS A 674 34.01 -41.49 -13.76
N GLN A 675 33.38 -42.29 -14.62
CA GLN A 675 32.10 -41.94 -15.25
C GLN A 675 30.97 -41.82 -14.21
N ARG A 676 30.86 -42.77 -13.28
CA ARG A 676 29.89 -42.70 -12.17
C ARG A 676 30.05 -41.44 -11.32
N ARG A 677 31.29 -40.98 -11.13
CA ARG A 677 31.58 -39.73 -10.38
C ARG A 677 31.19 -38.49 -11.16
N LEU A 678 31.38 -38.47 -12.48
CA LEU A 678 30.89 -37.39 -13.33
C LEU A 678 29.35 -37.29 -13.30
N ASP A 679 28.65 -38.41 -13.11
CA ASP A 679 27.19 -38.47 -12.97
C ASP A 679 26.68 -38.14 -11.55
N SER A 680 27.57 -37.86 -10.59
CA SER A 680 27.23 -37.68 -9.17
C SER A 680 27.26 -36.22 -8.68
N LYS A 681 26.95 -35.30 -9.58
CA LYS A 681 26.90 -33.84 -9.34
C LYS A 681 25.91 -33.47 -8.22
N ALA A 682 26.19 -32.41 -7.47
CA ALA A 682 25.31 -31.93 -6.41
C ALA A 682 24.11 -31.15 -6.99
N THR A 683 22.90 -31.50 -6.57
CA THR A 683 21.64 -30.91 -7.09
C THR A 683 20.81 -30.22 -6.03
N ALA A 684 20.76 -30.80 -4.82
CA ALA A 684 19.95 -30.32 -3.72
C ALA A 684 20.77 -30.28 -2.44
N VAL A 685 20.56 -29.26 -1.60
CA VAL A 685 21.28 -29.08 -0.34
C VAL A 685 20.33 -28.66 0.76
N THR A 686 20.61 -29.09 1.99
CA THR A 686 19.89 -28.62 3.18
C THR A 686 20.79 -28.67 4.41
N ILE A 687 20.43 -27.90 5.43
CA ILE A 687 21.12 -27.83 6.72
C ILE A 687 20.12 -28.21 7.82
N SER A 688 20.56 -29.11 8.71
CA SER A 688 19.82 -29.48 9.92
C SER A 688 19.53 -28.25 10.78
N SER A 689 18.42 -28.24 11.50
CA SER A 689 18.06 -27.11 12.37
C SER A 689 19.06 -26.84 13.50
N CYS A 690 19.88 -27.83 13.88
CA CYS A 690 20.95 -27.62 14.86
C CYS A 690 22.23 -26.99 14.27
N GLY A 691 22.31 -26.80 12.94
CA GLY A 691 23.48 -26.26 12.25
C GLY A 691 24.69 -27.20 12.15
N ASN A 692 24.62 -28.41 12.71
CA ASN A 692 25.75 -29.36 12.73
C ASN A 692 25.91 -30.15 11.43
N PHE A 693 24.81 -30.47 10.75
CA PHE A 693 24.80 -31.38 9.62
C PHE A 693 24.31 -30.70 8.35
N ALA A 694 25.02 -30.95 7.25
CA ALA A 694 24.55 -30.64 5.91
C ALA A 694 24.28 -31.92 5.14
N LEU A 695 23.22 -31.92 4.35
CA LEU A 695 22.87 -33.01 3.45
C LEU A 695 22.96 -32.51 2.01
N VAL A 696 23.61 -33.31 1.17
CA VAL A 696 23.82 -33.02 -0.25
C VAL A 696 23.22 -34.16 -1.06
N GLY A 697 22.18 -33.86 -1.83
CA GLY A 697 21.59 -34.74 -2.83
C GLY A 697 22.39 -34.71 -4.12
N SER A 698 22.49 -35.88 -4.78
CA SER A 698 23.22 -36.04 -6.04
C SER A 698 22.28 -36.34 -7.22
N VAL A 699 22.73 -36.02 -8.44
CA VAL A 699 22.08 -36.45 -9.69
C VAL A 699 21.96 -37.98 -9.72
N GLY A 700 22.93 -38.68 -9.15
CA GLY A 700 22.91 -40.14 -9.10
C GLY A 700 21.80 -40.73 -8.24
N GLY A 701 21.09 -39.97 -7.40
CA GLY A 701 20.01 -40.48 -6.52
C GLY A 701 20.42 -40.76 -5.06
N ALA A 702 21.69 -40.56 -4.72
CA ALA A 702 22.21 -40.74 -3.34
C ALA A 702 22.24 -39.40 -2.59
N ILE A 703 22.07 -39.46 -1.27
CA ILE A 703 22.19 -38.30 -0.38
C ILE A 703 23.37 -38.51 0.55
N TYR A 704 24.21 -37.50 0.73
CA TYR A 704 25.40 -37.54 1.57
C TYR A 704 25.26 -36.61 2.77
N LYS A 705 25.56 -37.11 3.97
CA LYS A 705 25.50 -36.38 5.24
C LYS A 705 26.91 -35.96 5.67
N TYR A 706 27.10 -34.69 5.93
CA TYR A 706 28.36 -34.08 6.36
C TYR A 706 28.23 -33.41 7.71
N ASN A 707 29.32 -33.37 8.47
CA ASN A 707 29.44 -32.48 9.63
C ASN A 707 29.99 -31.11 9.16
N MET A 708 29.27 -30.03 9.45
CA MET A 708 29.62 -28.67 9.03
C MET A 708 30.86 -28.10 9.72
N GLN A 709 31.15 -28.55 10.95
CA GLN A 709 32.31 -28.12 11.72
C GLN A 709 33.60 -28.73 11.14
N SER A 710 33.64 -30.06 10.92
CA SER A 710 34.85 -30.73 10.42
C SER A 710 34.96 -30.73 8.89
N GLY A 711 33.82 -30.66 8.18
CA GLY A 711 33.71 -30.86 6.74
C GLY A 711 33.73 -32.33 6.30
N GLU A 712 33.70 -33.26 7.26
CA GLU A 712 33.83 -34.70 6.98
C GLU A 712 32.49 -35.38 6.73
N LYS A 713 32.52 -36.41 5.88
CA LYS A 713 31.37 -37.27 5.59
C LYS A 713 31.03 -38.15 6.81
N ARG A 714 29.79 -38.05 7.28
CA ARG A 714 29.26 -38.82 8.42
C ARG A 714 28.37 -39.99 8.01
N GLY A 715 27.82 -39.97 6.79
CA GLY A 715 27.07 -41.11 6.24
C GLY A 715 26.41 -40.77 4.90
N SER A 716 25.59 -41.69 4.41
CA SER A 716 24.79 -41.51 3.20
C SER A 716 23.42 -42.18 3.33
N TYR A 717 22.46 -41.75 2.52
CA TYR A 717 21.15 -42.37 2.36
C TYR A 717 21.06 -42.88 0.91
N PRO A 718 20.99 -44.19 0.69
CA PRO A 718 21.10 -45.28 1.68
C PRO A 718 22.55 -45.48 2.21
N THR A 719 22.70 -46.24 3.31
CA THR A 719 23.97 -46.45 4.04
C THR A 719 25.12 -46.98 3.16
N ALA A 720 24.83 -47.81 2.17
CA ALA A 720 25.82 -48.43 1.28
C ALA A 720 26.56 -47.47 0.33
N ALA A 721 26.12 -46.21 0.17
CA ALA A 721 26.82 -45.24 -0.69
C ALA A 721 28.11 -44.64 -0.07
N THR A 722 28.62 -45.21 1.03
CA THR A 722 29.90 -44.86 1.66
C THR A 722 31.03 -45.82 1.24
N PRO A 723 32.21 -45.33 0.83
CA PRO A 723 33.31 -46.19 0.34
C PRO A 723 33.95 -47.10 1.41
N LYS A 724 33.67 -46.89 2.70
CA LYS A 724 34.21 -47.74 3.79
C LYS A 724 33.78 -49.21 3.69
N ALA A 725 32.62 -49.51 3.12
CA ALA A 725 32.18 -50.89 2.90
C ALA A 725 33.08 -51.64 1.89
N ALA A 726 33.58 -50.94 0.87
CA ALA A 726 34.53 -51.50 -0.11
C ALA A 726 35.95 -51.65 0.47
N LEU A 727 36.38 -50.74 1.35
CA LEU A 727 37.66 -50.85 2.05
C LEU A 727 37.67 -52.08 2.99
N ILE A 728 36.55 -52.35 3.67
CA ILE A 728 36.37 -53.57 4.48
C ILE A 728 36.40 -54.83 3.59
N ARG A 729 35.80 -54.80 2.38
CA ARG A 729 35.92 -55.89 1.39
C ARG A 729 37.38 -56.13 0.97
N SER A 730 38.19 -55.09 0.81
CA SER A 730 39.61 -55.22 0.45
C SER A 730 40.54 -55.70 1.58
N LEU A 731 40.11 -55.59 2.83
CA LEU A 731 40.84 -56.03 4.03
C LEU A 731 40.52 -57.49 4.41
N THR A 732 39.71 -58.18 3.62
CA THR A 732 39.33 -59.58 3.87
C THR A 732 40.34 -60.51 3.19
N MET A 733 40.87 -61.51 3.92
CA MET A 733 41.92 -62.43 3.45
C MET A 733 41.51 -63.17 2.16
N PRO A 734 42.44 -63.44 1.21
CA PRO A 734 42.16 -64.23 0.02
C PRO A 734 41.72 -65.65 0.41
N GLY A 735 40.48 -66.03 0.10
CA GLY A 735 39.94 -67.38 0.34
C GLY A 735 38.76 -67.47 1.32
N ALA A 736 38.37 -66.37 1.97
CA ALA A 736 37.09 -66.32 2.68
C ALA A 736 35.96 -66.13 1.65
N SER A 737 35.20 -67.18 1.34
CA SER A 737 33.96 -67.08 0.55
C SER A 737 32.91 -66.31 1.35
N TYR A 738 32.90 -64.99 1.22
CA TYR A 738 31.75 -64.19 1.62
C TYR A 738 30.59 -64.56 0.68
N LYS A 739 29.55 -65.21 1.19
CA LYS A 739 28.30 -65.31 0.42
C LYS A 739 27.78 -63.89 0.29
N ASP A 740 27.70 -63.38 -0.94
CA ASP A 740 27.03 -62.13 -1.27
C ASP A 740 25.57 -62.22 -0.82
N ALA A 741 25.29 -61.81 0.43
CA ALA A 741 23.95 -61.34 0.75
C ALA A 741 23.76 -60.07 -0.10
N PRO A 742 22.71 -59.99 -0.95
CA PRO A 742 22.47 -58.79 -1.73
C PRO A 742 22.36 -57.61 -0.76
N ASP A 743 23.12 -56.56 -1.02
CA ASP A 743 23.11 -55.35 -0.21
C ASP A 743 21.76 -54.66 -0.41
N LEU A 744 20.75 -55.10 0.35
CA LEU A 744 19.35 -54.63 0.29
C LEU A 744 19.25 -53.11 0.43
N SER A 745 20.27 -52.47 1.00
CA SER A 745 20.32 -51.02 1.18
C SER A 745 20.57 -50.24 -0.12
N LEU A 746 21.25 -50.81 -1.12
CA LEU A 746 21.46 -50.15 -2.43
C LEU A 746 20.18 -50.11 -3.29
N ALA A 747 19.22 -51.00 -3.02
CA ALA A 747 17.95 -51.06 -3.73
C ALA A 747 17.04 -49.85 -3.42
N ASP A 748 17.18 -49.25 -2.23
CA ASP A 748 16.29 -48.18 -1.77
C ASP A 748 16.70 -46.78 -2.22
N LYS A 749 17.82 -46.64 -2.92
CA LYS A 749 18.27 -45.37 -3.51
C LYS A 749 17.24 -44.83 -4.52
N HIS A 750 17.17 -43.51 -4.70
CA HIS A 750 16.41 -42.93 -5.81
C HIS A 750 17.00 -43.39 -7.15
N LYS A 751 16.12 -43.62 -8.13
CA LYS A 751 16.50 -44.02 -9.48
C LYS A 751 16.85 -42.81 -10.36
N GLY A 752 16.31 -41.65 -10.00
CA GLY A 752 16.54 -40.37 -10.69
C GLY A 752 17.32 -39.36 -9.86
N SER A 753 17.49 -38.18 -10.44
CA SER A 753 18.13 -37.03 -9.78
C SER A 753 17.34 -36.60 -8.54
N VAL A 754 18.05 -36.33 -7.43
CA VAL A 754 17.44 -35.80 -6.21
C VAL A 754 17.19 -34.31 -6.40
N THR A 755 15.94 -33.86 -6.33
CA THR A 755 15.54 -32.47 -6.61
C THR A 755 15.42 -31.64 -5.33
N GLY A 756 15.12 -32.29 -4.21
CA GLY A 756 15.00 -31.63 -2.91
C GLY A 756 15.29 -32.57 -1.75
N VAL A 757 15.93 -32.02 -0.72
CA VAL A 757 16.24 -32.71 0.54
C VAL A 757 15.84 -31.79 1.68
N VAL A 758 15.09 -32.29 2.65
CA VAL A 758 14.68 -31.52 3.84
C VAL A 758 14.88 -32.37 5.10
N VAL A 759 15.14 -31.72 6.22
CA VAL A 759 15.28 -32.35 7.54
C VAL A 759 14.30 -31.69 8.48
N ASP A 760 13.62 -32.50 9.28
CA ASP A 760 12.73 -32.06 10.35
C ASP A 760 13.46 -31.19 11.40
N ALA A 761 12.70 -30.47 12.21
CA ALA A 761 13.28 -29.60 13.23
C ALA A 761 14.05 -30.38 14.31
N ILE A 762 13.61 -31.62 14.60
CA ILE A 762 14.11 -32.47 15.70
C ILE A 762 15.30 -33.35 15.23
N ASN A 763 15.59 -33.40 13.92
CA ASN A 763 16.56 -34.31 13.30
C ASN A 763 16.23 -35.79 13.52
N SER A 764 14.96 -36.15 13.39
CA SER A 764 14.47 -37.53 13.44
C SER A 764 14.27 -38.12 12.04
N VAL A 765 13.80 -37.31 11.08
CA VAL A 765 13.39 -37.78 9.74
C VAL A 765 13.96 -36.85 8.67
N VAL A 766 14.55 -37.45 7.65
CA VAL A 766 14.96 -36.78 6.41
C VAL A 766 13.95 -37.13 5.32
N VAL A 767 13.46 -36.13 4.60
CA VAL A 767 12.60 -36.35 3.44
C VAL A 767 13.35 -35.97 2.18
N THR A 768 13.31 -36.85 1.19
CA THR A 768 13.97 -36.65 -0.10
C THR A 768 12.97 -36.78 -1.23
N SER A 769 13.16 -35.96 -2.25
CA SER A 769 12.35 -35.94 -3.47
C SER A 769 13.23 -36.16 -4.68
N SER A 770 12.68 -36.81 -5.70
CA SER A 770 13.40 -37.11 -6.92
C SER A 770 12.53 -36.95 -8.16
N MET A 771 13.20 -36.85 -9.31
CA MET A 771 12.59 -36.92 -10.63
C MET A 771 11.92 -38.29 -10.91
N ASP A 772 12.18 -39.32 -10.09
CA ASP A 772 11.56 -40.65 -10.20
C ASP A 772 10.12 -40.74 -9.63
N HIS A 773 9.49 -39.59 -9.35
CA HIS A 773 8.14 -39.44 -8.79
C HIS A 773 8.00 -39.79 -7.31
N THR A 774 9.07 -40.30 -6.68
CA THR A 774 8.99 -40.77 -5.30
C THR A 774 9.44 -39.73 -4.28
N LEU A 775 8.73 -39.70 -3.16
CA LEU A 775 9.16 -39.11 -1.90
C LEU A 775 9.58 -40.23 -0.95
N LYS A 776 10.81 -40.18 -0.47
CA LYS A 776 11.33 -41.16 0.49
C LYS A 776 11.54 -40.51 1.85
N PHE A 777 11.10 -41.21 2.90
CA PHE A 777 11.28 -40.83 4.29
C PHE A 777 12.38 -41.70 4.89
N TRP A 778 13.39 -41.07 5.45
CA TRP A 778 14.56 -41.75 6.02
C TRP A 778 14.67 -41.44 7.50
N ASN A 779 15.07 -42.42 8.28
CA ASN A 779 15.46 -42.17 9.66
C ASN A 779 16.83 -41.48 9.69
N PHE A 780 16.92 -40.34 10.39
CA PHE A 780 18.14 -39.52 10.44
C PHE A 780 19.33 -40.20 11.13
N ALA A 781 19.08 -41.09 12.11
CA ALA A 781 20.10 -41.77 12.89
C ALA A 781 20.52 -43.10 12.27
N THR A 782 19.57 -43.92 11.82
CA THR A 782 19.84 -45.26 11.29
C THR A 782 20.07 -45.29 9.78
N HIS A 783 19.70 -44.22 9.08
CA HIS A 783 19.78 -44.11 7.61
C HIS A 783 18.90 -45.12 6.85
N ALA A 784 17.98 -45.80 7.55
CA ALA A 784 17.01 -46.71 6.95
C ALA A 784 15.84 -45.96 6.28
N CYS A 785 15.34 -46.50 5.17
CA CYS A 785 14.11 -46.01 4.53
C CYS A 785 12.91 -46.43 5.38
N LEU A 786 12.14 -45.46 5.87
CA LEU A 786 10.93 -45.67 6.67
C LEU A 786 9.72 -45.89 5.78
N ASP A 787 9.60 -45.09 4.73
CA ASP A 787 8.44 -45.11 3.84
C ASP A 787 8.78 -44.52 2.46
N THR A 788 8.03 -44.91 1.43
CA THR A 788 8.15 -44.38 0.07
C THR A 788 6.76 -44.07 -0.47
N ILE A 789 6.52 -42.81 -0.81
CA ILE A 789 5.26 -42.35 -1.42
C ILE A 789 5.53 -42.06 -2.89
N ASP A 790 4.74 -42.65 -3.79
CA ASP A 790 4.72 -42.30 -5.21
C ASP A 790 3.66 -41.23 -5.48
N LEU A 791 4.06 -40.11 -6.07
CA LEU A 791 3.18 -38.98 -6.39
C LEU A 791 2.59 -39.04 -7.81
N GLY A 792 3.09 -39.96 -8.66
CA GLY A 792 2.68 -40.12 -10.05
C GLY A 792 3.21 -39.06 -11.02
N SER A 793 4.04 -38.11 -10.55
CA SER A 793 4.67 -37.07 -11.36
C SER A 793 6.03 -36.69 -10.77
N PRO A 794 7.05 -36.30 -11.57
CA PRO A 794 8.34 -35.85 -11.05
C PRO A 794 8.18 -34.63 -10.15
N VAL A 795 9.01 -34.54 -9.11
CA VAL A 795 9.00 -33.41 -8.16
C VAL A 795 10.11 -32.44 -8.54
N THR A 796 9.77 -31.18 -8.80
CA THR A 796 10.75 -30.12 -9.14
C THR A 796 11.28 -29.43 -7.90
N HIS A 797 10.40 -29.10 -6.96
CA HIS A 797 10.72 -28.38 -5.73
C HIS A 797 10.10 -29.03 -4.51
N LEU A 798 10.89 -29.09 -3.44
CA LEU A 798 10.47 -29.57 -2.14
C LEU A 798 10.80 -28.51 -1.09
N GLN A 799 9.83 -28.17 -0.27
CA GLN A 799 10.01 -27.27 0.86
C GLN A 799 9.28 -27.78 2.10
N LEU A 800 9.89 -27.57 3.25
CA LEU A 800 9.37 -27.95 4.56
C LEU A 800 9.09 -26.70 5.39
N HIS A 801 7.89 -26.62 5.95
CA HIS A 801 7.61 -25.73 7.08
C HIS A 801 8.02 -26.42 8.39
N LYS A 802 9.11 -25.97 9.00
CA LYS A 802 9.77 -26.68 10.11
C LYS A 802 8.92 -26.77 11.38
N GLU A 803 8.08 -25.78 11.66
CA GLU A 803 7.29 -25.74 12.89
C GLU A 803 6.00 -26.58 12.79
N ASN A 804 5.40 -26.65 11.60
CA ASN A 804 4.14 -27.37 11.37
C ASN A 804 4.37 -28.78 10.77
N ASN A 805 5.62 -29.15 10.47
CA ASN A 805 6.00 -30.43 9.85
C ASN A 805 5.25 -30.76 8.53
N LEU A 806 4.77 -29.73 7.83
CA LEU A 806 4.17 -29.87 6.51
C LEU A 806 5.23 -29.70 5.43
N ILE A 807 5.23 -30.61 4.46
CA ILE A 807 6.03 -30.49 3.24
C ILE A 807 5.12 -30.14 2.07
N VAL A 808 5.63 -29.32 1.15
CA VAL A 808 5.03 -29.12 -0.16
C VAL A 808 5.95 -29.68 -1.23
N ALA A 809 5.39 -30.53 -2.09
CA ALA A 809 6.03 -31.03 -3.30
C ALA A 809 5.37 -30.37 -4.51
N ALA A 810 6.14 -29.55 -5.24
CA ALA A 810 5.74 -29.04 -6.54
C ALA A 810 6.12 -30.06 -7.61
N CYS A 811 5.15 -30.45 -8.42
CA CYS A 811 5.30 -31.52 -9.40
C CYS A 811 5.25 -30.96 -10.83
N ASP A 812 5.83 -31.70 -11.78
CA ASP A 812 5.83 -31.35 -13.21
C ASP A 812 4.43 -31.31 -13.84
N ASP A 813 3.42 -31.95 -13.23
CA ASP A 813 2.01 -31.86 -13.62
C ASP A 813 1.33 -30.54 -13.21
N PHE A 814 2.10 -29.56 -12.75
CA PHE A 814 1.68 -28.23 -12.29
C PHE A 814 0.81 -28.25 -11.03
N VAL A 815 0.79 -29.39 -10.31
CA VAL A 815 0.02 -29.56 -9.08
C VAL A 815 0.95 -29.47 -7.87
N LEU A 816 0.50 -28.73 -6.85
CA LEU A 816 1.16 -28.70 -5.54
C LEU A 816 0.51 -29.73 -4.63
N ARG A 817 1.34 -30.57 -4.00
CA ARG A 817 0.90 -31.60 -3.07
C ARG A 817 1.47 -31.30 -1.68
N VAL A 818 0.59 -31.09 -0.70
CA VAL A 818 0.99 -30.85 0.70
C VAL A 818 0.81 -32.14 1.49
N ILE A 819 1.88 -32.57 2.13
CA ILE A 819 1.97 -33.85 2.84
C ILE A 819 2.43 -33.56 4.26
N ASP A 820 1.88 -34.28 5.23
CA ASP A 820 2.34 -34.22 6.61
C ASP A 820 3.43 -35.27 6.85
N ILE A 821 4.55 -34.87 7.46
CA ILE A 821 5.67 -35.75 7.80
C ILE A 821 5.28 -36.80 8.84
N GLN A 822 4.43 -36.45 9.82
CA GLN A 822 4.11 -37.37 10.91
C GLN A 822 3.18 -38.50 10.44
N THR A 823 2.07 -38.12 9.80
CA THR A 823 1.12 -39.10 9.27
C THR A 823 1.56 -39.75 7.97
N ARG A 824 2.51 -39.14 7.24
CA ARG A 824 2.99 -39.57 5.91
C ARG A 824 1.87 -39.67 4.88
N LYS A 825 0.87 -38.78 5.00
CA LYS A 825 -0.30 -38.75 4.13
C LYS A 825 -0.41 -37.41 3.41
N LEU A 826 -0.96 -37.47 2.20
CA LEU A 826 -1.35 -36.28 1.44
C LEU A 826 -2.52 -35.58 2.15
N VAL A 827 -2.33 -34.32 2.52
CA VAL A 827 -3.32 -33.50 3.25
C VAL A 827 -4.08 -32.59 2.30
N ARG A 828 -3.37 -31.90 1.39
CA ARG A 828 -3.96 -30.97 0.41
C ARG A 828 -3.35 -31.16 -0.97
N ARG A 829 -4.16 -30.84 -1.99
CA ARG A 829 -3.76 -30.79 -3.39
C ARG A 829 -4.26 -29.48 -3.98
N PHE A 830 -3.36 -28.67 -4.55
CA PHE A 830 -3.72 -27.43 -5.21
C PHE A 830 -3.51 -27.53 -6.72
N THR A 831 -4.57 -27.24 -7.47
CA THR A 831 -4.60 -27.26 -8.94
C THR A 831 -5.00 -25.88 -9.46
N GLY A 832 -4.35 -25.40 -10.53
CA GLY A 832 -4.72 -24.12 -11.16
C GLY A 832 -3.60 -23.44 -11.92
N HIS A 833 -2.34 -23.81 -11.67
CA HIS A 833 -1.22 -23.36 -12.50
C HIS A 833 -1.31 -23.95 -13.91
N THR A 834 -0.90 -23.14 -14.91
CA THR A 834 -0.96 -23.55 -16.32
C THR A 834 0.39 -23.97 -16.89
N HIS A 835 1.48 -23.57 -16.22
CA HIS A 835 2.85 -23.86 -16.61
C HIS A 835 3.67 -24.30 -15.40
N TRP A 836 4.92 -24.73 -15.67
CA TRP A 836 5.85 -25.24 -14.66
C TRP A 836 6.02 -24.26 -13.50
N ILE A 837 5.95 -24.82 -12.29
CA ILE A 837 6.10 -24.11 -11.02
C ILE A 837 7.58 -23.84 -10.81
N THR A 838 7.95 -22.56 -10.70
CA THR A 838 9.33 -22.09 -10.60
C THR A 838 9.85 -22.11 -9.17
N ASP A 839 8.99 -21.80 -8.20
CA ASP A 839 9.36 -21.78 -6.78
C ASP A 839 8.10 -21.75 -5.89
N VAL A 840 8.26 -22.18 -4.64
CA VAL A 840 7.20 -22.25 -3.62
C VAL A 840 7.73 -21.69 -2.30
N CYS A 841 6.84 -21.10 -1.50
CA CYS A 841 7.15 -20.60 -0.16
C CYS A 841 5.95 -20.73 0.79
N PHE A 842 6.16 -21.23 2.00
CA PHE A 842 5.18 -21.11 3.07
C PHE A 842 5.18 -19.70 3.68
N SER A 843 4.03 -19.29 4.22
CA SER A 843 4.00 -18.21 5.20
C SER A 843 4.57 -18.68 6.55
N PRO A 844 5.09 -17.76 7.39
CA PRO A 844 5.66 -18.12 8.70
C PRO A 844 4.66 -18.76 9.66
N ASP A 845 3.38 -18.41 9.56
CA ASP A 845 2.29 -19.00 10.34
C ASP A 845 1.77 -20.32 9.74
N ALA A 846 2.36 -20.79 8.63
CA ALA A 846 1.92 -21.95 7.84
C ALA A 846 0.46 -21.91 7.37
N ARG A 847 -0.21 -20.75 7.41
CA ARG A 847 -1.58 -20.61 6.93
C ARG A 847 -1.65 -20.53 5.41
N TRP A 848 -0.67 -19.87 4.79
CA TRP A 848 -0.62 -19.65 3.36
C TRP A 848 0.54 -20.39 2.70
N LEU A 849 0.31 -20.77 1.45
CA LEU A 849 1.31 -21.27 0.53
C LEU A 849 1.36 -20.35 -0.69
N LEU A 850 2.51 -19.75 -0.93
CA LEU A 850 2.78 -18.96 -2.12
C LEU A 850 3.45 -19.83 -3.16
N SER A 851 3.01 -19.72 -4.40
CA SER A 851 3.57 -20.49 -5.51
C SER A 851 3.72 -19.61 -6.74
N SER A 852 4.85 -19.75 -7.42
CA SER A 852 5.19 -19.00 -8.61
C SER A 852 5.30 -19.92 -9.82
N SER A 853 4.91 -19.42 -10.99
CA SER A 853 4.97 -20.15 -12.25
C SER A 853 5.70 -19.34 -13.32
N SER A 854 6.23 -20.05 -14.30
CA SER A 854 6.96 -19.51 -15.44
C SER A 854 6.12 -18.68 -16.41
N ASP A 855 4.79 -18.78 -16.36
CA ASP A 855 3.87 -17.89 -17.08
C ASP A 855 3.80 -16.48 -16.48
N GLY A 856 4.55 -16.25 -15.39
CA GLY A 856 4.55 -15.01 -14.62
C GLY A 856 3.46 -14.95 -13.57
N SER A 857 2.70 -16.03 -13.35
CA SER A 857 1.68 -16.07 -12.31
C SER A 857 2.26 -16.37 -10.93
N VAL A 858 1.67 -15.72 -9.93
CA VAL A 858 1.85 -16.05 -8.52
C VAL A 858 0.48 -16.28 -7.92
N ARG A 859 0.32 -17.41 -7.24
CA ARG A 859 -0.90 -17.80 -6.54
C ARG A 859 -0.63 -17.94 -5.05
N VAL A 860 -1.55 -17.40 -4.25
CA VAL A 860 -1.58 -17.54 -2.80
C VAL A 860 -2.71 -18.51 -2.46
N TRP A 861 -2.37 -19.60 -1.78
CA TRP A 861 -3.29 -20.65 -1.37
C TRP A 861 -3.48 -20.63 0.14
N ASP A 862 -4.70 -20.77 0.60
CA ASP A 862 -5.01 -20.97 2.02
C ASP A 862 -4.98 -22.48 2.35
N LEU A 863 -4.12 -22.89 3.28
CA LEU A 863 -4.02 -24.30 3.68
C LEU A 863 -5.28 -24.81 4.39
N PRO A 864 -5.87 -24.07 5.36
CA PRO A 864 -7.07 -24.52 6.06
C PRO A 864 -8.25 -24.73 5.11
N THR A 865 -8.60 -23.73 4.30
CA THR A 865 -9.76 -23.83 3.39
C THR A 865 -9.47 -24.61 2.11
N GLY A 866 -8.20 -24.74 1.71
CA GLY A 866 -7.82 -25.41 0.47
C GLY A 866 -8.06 -24.58 -0.79
N LYS A 867 -8.40 -23.29 -0.66
CA LYS A 867 -8.79 -22.40 -1.76
C LYS A 867 -7.67 -21.45 -2.18
N CYS A 868 -7.76 -20.94 -3.41
CA CYS A 868 -6.91 -19.85 -3.89
C CYS A 868 -7.44 -18.51 -3.36
N ILE A 869 -6.63 -17.78 -2.58
CA ILE A 869 -6.98 -16.45 -2.05
C ILE A 869 -6.74 -15.39 -3.12
N ASP A 870 -5.57 -15.45 -3.76
CA ASP A 870 -5.09 -14.42 -4.67
C ASP A 870 -4.39 -15.04 -5.88
N PHE A 871 -4.57 -14.40 -7.03
CA PHE A 871 -4.02 -14.80 -8.32
C PHE A 871 -3.51 -13.57 -9.06
N VAL A 872 -2.19 -13.43 -9.06
CA VAL A 872 -1.47 -12.31 -9.64
C VAL A 872 -0.72 -12.78 -10.88
N LYS A 873 -0.62 -11.92 -11.90
CA LYS A 873 0.25 -12.15 -13.05
C LYS A 873 1.15 -10.96 -13.30
N PHE A 874 2.45 -11.25 -13.34
CA PHE A 874 3.49 -10.30 -13.69
C PHE A 874 3.78 -10.32 -15.19
N LYS A 875 4.29 -9.20 -15.70
CA LYS A 875 4.72 -9.09 -17.11
C LYS A 875 5.89 -10.03 -17.44
N HIS A 876 6.74 -10.31 -16.46
CA HIS A 876 7.92 -11.14 -16.60
C HIS A 876 7.82 -12.35 -15.67
N ALA A 877 8.23 -13.52 -16.17
CA ALA A 877 8.25 -14.78 -15.41
C ALA A 877 9.02 -14.63 -14.09
N VAL A 878 8.44 -15.15 -13.01
CA VAL A 878 9.07 -15.15 -11.68
C VAL A 878 10.06 -16.30 -11.61
N THR A 879 11.29 -16.04 -11.16
CA THR A 879 12.33 -17.08 -11.02
C THR A 879 12.36 -17.68 -9.62
N SER A 880 12.12 -16.87 -8.59
CA SER A 880 12.13 -17.31 -7.20
C SER A 880 11.20 -16.44 -6.35
N ILE A 881 10.64 -17.03 -5.29
CA ILE A 881 9.74 -16.38 -4.33
C ILE A 881 10.14 -16.77 -2.91
N THR A 882 10.08 -15.81 -1.98
CA THR A 882 10.37 -16.03 -0.56
C THR A 882 9.58 -15.05 0.30
N MET A 883 9.08 -15.50 1.45
CA MET A 883 8.37 -14.66 2.42
C MET A 883 9.29 -14.33 3.60
N SER A 884 9.16 -13.13 4.15
CA SER A 884 9.92 -12.73 5.34
C SER A 884 9.50 -13.61 6.52
N PRO A 885 10.42 -13.91 7.46
CA PRO A 885 10.08 -14.65 8.68
C PRO A 885 9.02 -13.96 9.54
N THR A 886 8.87 -12.64 9.41
CA THR A 886 7.79 -11.88 10.06
C THR A 886 6.47 -11.97 9.35
N GLY A 887 6.45 -12.30 8.05
CA GLY A 887 5.26 -12.34 7.19
C GLY A 887 4.88 -11.00 6.53
N GLU A 888 5.61 -9.92 6.83
CA GLU A 888 5.34 -8.55 6.36
C GLU A 888 5.68 -8.35 4.88
N PHE A 889 6.74 -9.01 4.38
CA PHE A 889 7.24 -8.81 3.03
C PHE A 889 7.37 -10.11 2.26
N ILE A 890 7.10 -10.04 0.96
CA ILE A 890 7.35 -11.11 0.00
C ILE A 890 8.40 -10.60 -0.98
N GLY A 891 9.47 -11.36 -1.19
CA GLY A 891 10.49 -11.10 -2.20
C GLY A 891 10.27 -11.95 -3.44
N THR A 892 10.29 -11.34 -4.62
CA THR A 892 10.29 -12.02 -5.92
C THR A 892 11.47 -11.59 -6.79
N THR A 893 11.91 -12.48 -7.66
CA THR A 893 12.88 -12.19 -8.72
C THR A 893 12.29 -12.58 -10.07
N HIS A 894 12.72 -11.92 -11.15
CA HIS A 894 12.10 -12.10 -12.46
C HIS A 894 13.12 -12.27 -13.57
N VAL A 895 12.73 -12.96 -14.63
CA VAL A 895 13.56 -13.16 -15.82
C VAL A 895 13.85 -11.82 -16.49
N GLY A 896 15.14 -11.56 -16.76
CA GLY A 896 15.61 -10.36 -17.45
C GLY A 896 15.78 -9.11 -16.58
N HIS A 897 15.46 -9.18 -15.28
CA HIS A 897 15.66 -8.08 -14.33
C HIS A 897 16.71 -8.45 -13.28
N VAL A 898 17.61 -7.51 -12.96
CA VAL A 898 18.74 -7.73 -12.04
C VAL A 898 18.39 -7.51 -10.56
N GLY A 899 17.25 -6.87 -10.28
CA GLY A 899 16.82 -6.54 -8.92
C GLY A 899 15.98 -7.62 -8.24
N ILE A 900 15.84 -7.49 -6.93
CA ILE A 900 14.91 -8.25 -6.10
C ILE A 900 13.72 -7.35 -5.79
N PHE A 901 12.50 -7.78 -6.06
CA PHE A 901 11.30 -6.98 -5.90
C PHE A 901 10.57 -7.39 -4.62
N LEU A 902 10.32 -6.42 -3.75
CA LEU A 902 9.61 -6.58 -2.49
C LEU A 902 8.16 -6.13 -2.62
N TRP A 903 7.29 -6.95 -2.04
CA TRP A 903 5.85 -6.74 -1.95
C TRP A 903 5.47 -6.70 -0.47
N ALA A 904 4.75 -5.66 -0.06
CA ALA A 904 4.15 -5.61 1.27
C ALA A 904 2.93 -6.52 1.31
N ASN A 905 2.78 -7.25 2.41
CA ASN A 905 1.62 -8.08 2.67
C ASN A 905 0.50 -7.20 3.24
N ARG A 906 -0.57 -7.00 2.46
CA ARG A 906 -1.72 -6.17 2.85
C ARG A 906 -2.46 -6.73 4.07
N SER A 907 -2.35 -8.03 4.35
CA SER A 907 -3.06 -8.64 5.48
C SER A 907 -2.64 -8.13 6.85
N TYR A 908 -1.53 -7.40 6.93
CA TYR A 908 -1.08 -6.75 8.16
C TYR A 908 -1.82 -5.44 8.45
N PHE A 909 -2.35 -4.80 7.41
CA PHE A 909 -2.98 -3.48 7.49
C PHE A 909 -4.48 -3.55 7.21
N GLU A 910 -4.93 -4.57 6.48
CA GLU A 910 -6.30 -4.77 6.05
C GLU A 910 -6.71 -6.25 6.24
N THR A 911 -7.99 -6.51 6.49
CA THR A 911 -8.50 -7.88 6.53
C THR A 911 -8.70 -8.42 5.10
N VAL A 912 -8.03 -9.53 4.76
CA VAL A 912 -8.19 -10.18 3.46
C VAL A 912 -9.32 -11.20 3.54
N PHE A 913 -10.43 -10.91 2.88
CA PHE A 913 -11.60 -11.80 2.80
C PHE A 913 -11.45 -12.87 1.71
N VAL A 914 -11.99 -14.06 1.98
CA VAL A 914 -11.99 -15.21 1.05
C VAL A 914 -13.43 -15.51 0.62
N ASP A 915 -14.05 -14.55 -0.08
CA ASP A 915 -15.45 -14.71 -0.52
C ASP A 915 -15.55 -15.70 -1.68
N SER A 916 -14.62 -15.61 -2.63
CA SER A 916 -14.57 -16.45 -3.82
C SER A 916 -13.14 -16.57 -4.39
N GLU A 917 -12.87 -17.71 -5.04
CA GLU A 917 -11.60 -17.95 -5.72
C GLU A 917 -11.45 -17.01 -6.92
N PRO A 918 -10.28 -16.37 -7.09
CA PRO A 918 -10.03 -15.51 -8.24
C PRO A 918 -9.94 -16.35 -9.52
N LYS A 919 -10.78 -16.03 -10.51
CA LYS A 919 -10.81 -16.72 -11.81
C LYS A 919 -9.81 -16.13 -12.81
N GLU A 920 -9.64 -14.81 -12.79
CA GLU A 920 -8.74 -14.08 -13.68
C GLU A 920 -7.57 -13.48 -12.91
N PRO A 921 -6.38 -13.40 -13.51
CA PRO A 921 -5.21 -12.85 -12.83
C PRO A 921 -5.25 -11.32 -12.76
N VAL A 922 -4.88 -10.78 -11.60
CA VAL A 922 -4.61 -9.34 -11.45
C VAL A 922 -3.23 -9.01 -12.02
N LEU A 923 -3.17 -8.08 -12.97
CA LEU A 923 -1.92 -7.65 -13.59
C LEU A 923 -1.22 -6.59 -12.73
N ILE A 924 -0.02 -6.91 -12.23
CA ILE A 924 0.75 -6.00 -11.38
C ILE A 924 2.05 -5.54 -12.05
N GLY A 925 2.37 -4.25 -11.91
CA GLY A 925 3.62 -3.65 -12.35
C GLY A 925 4.77 -3.83 -11.34
N MET A 926 6.01 -3.74 -11.81
CA MET A 926 7.20 -3.96 -10.97
C MET A 926 7.48 -2.76 -10.03
N PRO A 927 7.83 -2.97 -8.75
CA PRO A 927 8.15 -1.89 -7.81
C PRO A 927 9.49 -1.21 -8.13
N VAL A 928 9.70 -0.04 -7.53
CA VAL A 928 10.84 0.85 -7.77
C VAL A 928 11.85 0.82 -6.60
N PRO A 929 13.16 1.07 -6.80
CA PRO A 929 14.19 0.77 -5.80
C PRO A 929 14.23 1.55 -4.48
N LEU A 930 13.51 2.66 -4.35
CA LEU A 930 13.17 3.27 -3.06
C LEU A 930 11.83 3.99 -3.18
N SER A 931 11.02 3.84 -2.15
CA SER A 931 9.90 4.73 -1.85
C SER A 931 10.05 5.15 -0.38
N GLU A 932 11.04 5.97 -0.07
CA GLU A 932 10.97 6.78 1.15
C GLU A 932 10.10 7.99 0.82
N LEU A 933 8.79 7.76 0.92
CA LEU A 933 7.81 8.79 1.11
C LEU A 933 6.95 8.30 2.26
N GLU A 934 7.42 8.54 3.48
CA GLU A 934 6.54 9.14 4.48
C GLU A 934 6.13 10.50 3.91
N VAL A 935 5.10 10.48 3.06
CA VAL A 935 4.20 11.62 3.03
C VAL A 935 3.34 11.38 4.25
N PRO A 936 3.39 12.24 5.29
CA PRO A 936 2.23 12.35 6.15
C PRO A 936 1.07 12.53 5.19
N LEU A 937 0.07 11.65 5.24
CA LEU A 937 -1.23 11.92 4.66
C LEU A 937 -1.75 13.19 5.37
N GLU A 938 -1.23 14.36 4.99
CA GLU A 938 -1.89 15.62 5.17
C GLU A 938 -3.14 15.47 4.34
N HIS A 939 -4.22 15.23 5.08
CA HIS A 939 -5.58 15.31 4.64
C HIS A 939 -5.73 16.45 3.62
N GLN A 940 -5.85 16.10 2.34
CA GLN A 940 -6.80 16.83 1.53
C GLN A 940 -8.17 16.45 2.09
N VAL A 941 -8.60 17.24 3.06
CA VAL A 941 -10.00 17.35 3.46
C VAL A 941 -10.76 17.79 2.22
N VAL A 942 -11.21 16.82 1.43
CA VAL A 942 -12.43 17.00 0.66
C VAL A 942 -13.54 16.79 1.68
N SER A 943 -14.08 17.90 2.15
CA SER A 943 -15.32 17.95 2.91
C SER A 943 -16.44 17.31 2.08
N GLY A 944 -16.84 16.12 2.48
CA GLY A 944 -17.93 15.35 1.91
C GLY A 944 -17.96 14.00 2.61
N VAL A 945 -18.80 13.90 3.64
CA VAL A 945 -19.07 12.65 4.35
C VAL A 945 -19.86 11.77 3.38
N ASP A 946 -19.15 11.00 2.57
CA ASP A 946 -19.72 9.87 1.85
C ASP A 946 -19.86 8.71 2.84
N GLU A 947 -21.08 8.49 3.32
CA GLU A 947 -21.47 7.22 3.93
C GLU A 947 -21.29 6.13 2.86
N ALA A 948 -20.25 5.32 3.05
CA ALA A 948 -20.04 4.12 2.24
C ALA A 948 -21.28 3.22 2.33
N PRO A 949 -21.68 2.54 1.25
CA PRO A 949 -22.80 1.61 1.29
C PRO A 949 -22.45 0.48 2.25
N VAL A 950 -23.31 0.25 3.24
CA VAL A 950 -23.26 -0.91 4.13
C VAL A 950 -23.49 -2.16 3.26
N VAL A 951 -22.39 -2.74 2.79
CA VAL A 951 -22.37 -4.09 2.23
C VAL A 951 -22.46 -5.04 3.41
N ASN A 952 -23.50 -5.87 3.44
CA ASN A 952 -23.71 -6.90 4.47
C ASN A 952 -22.41 -7.66 4.77
N GLU A 953 -21.81 -7.33 5.92
CA GLU A 953 -20.53 -7.83 6.40
C GLU A 953 -20.68 -9.29 6.87
N ALA A 954 -20.23 -10.24 6.04
CA ALA A 954 -19.84 -11.55 6.55
C ALA A 954 -18.45 -11.39 7.20
N THR A 955 -18.44 -11.17 8.51
CA THR A 955 -17.24 -11.06 9.35
C THR A 955 -16.36 -12.33 9.28
N PRO A 956 -15.03 -12.20 9.51
CA PRO A 956 -14.09 -13.32 9.42
C PRO A 956 -14.37 -14.39 10.48
N ASN A 957 -13.72 -15.56 10.33
CA ASN A 957 -13.62 -16.70 11.24
C ASN A 957 -13.22 -16.40 12.72
N THR A 958 -13.38 -15.19 13.24
CA THR A 958 -13.88 -15.06 14.60
C THR A 958 -15.22 -15.76 14.63
N TYR A 959 -15.25 -16.94 15.23
CA TYR A 959 -16.48 -17.50 15.77
C TYR A 959 -16.98 -16.47 16.79
N ILE A 960 -17.68 -15.42 16.32
CA ILE A 960 -18.60 -14.68 17.15
C ILE A 960 -19.59 -15.77 17.48
N SER A 961 -19.47 -16.31 18.70
CA SER A 961 -20.46 -17.24 19.21
C SER A 961 -21.79 -16.55 18.93
N PRO A 962 -22.66 -17.13 18.08
CA PRO A 962 -23.96 -16.56 17.88
C PRO A 962 -24.56 -16.54 19.28
N LEU A 963 -24.71 -15.34 19.84
CA LEU A 963 -25.57 -15.10 21.00
C LEU A 963 -27.05 -15.19 20.56
N ASP A 964 -27.32 -15.98 19.51
CA ASP A 964 -28.64 -16.53 19.26
C ASP A 964 -28.97 -17.35 20.49
N LYS A 965 -30.00 -16.88 21.21
CA LYS A 965 -30.58 -17.51 22.39
C LYS A 965 -31.16 -18.88 22.01
N THR A 966 -30.31 -19.87 21.70
CA THR A 966 -30.73 -21.20 21.21
C THR A 966 -31.42 -22.04 22.29
N SER A 967 -31.54 -21.53 23.52
CA SER A 967 -32.44 -22.08 24.52
C SER A 967 -32.79 -21.01 25.56
N ALA A 968 -34.09 -20.75 25.76
CA ALA A 968 -34.61 -19.82 26.77
C ALA A 968 -34.18 -20.16 28.21
N ASP A 969 -33.68 -21.39 28.44
CA ASP A 969 -33.24 -21.86 29.75
C ASP A 969 -31.80 -21.45 30.16
N MET A 970 -30.98 -20.93 29.23
CA MET A 970 -29.56 -20.64 29.51
C MET A 970 -29.38 -19.28 30.20
N ILE A 971 -28.64 -19.28 31.31
CA ILE A 971 -28.23 -18.05 32.01
C ILE A 971 -27.04 -17.42 31.27
N THR A 972 -27.20 -16.19 30.77
CA THR A 972 -26.14 -15.46 30.07
C THR A 972 -25.48 -14.39 30.95
N LEU A 973 -24.19 -14.18 30.74
CA LEU A 973 -23.42 -13.10 31.39
C LEU A 973 -23.36 -11.87 30.47
N SER A 974 -23.11 -10.70 31.04
CA SER A 974 -22.95 -9.48 30.25
C SER A 974 -21.62 -9.47 29.50
N THR A 975 -21.63 -8.93 28.29
CA THR A 975 -20.46 -8.69 27.43
C THR A 975 -19.59 -7.52 27.93
N ALA A 976 -20.11 -6.70 28.85
CA ALA A 976 -19.38 -5.58 29.39
C ALA A 976 -18.20 -6.02 30.28
N PRO A 977 -17.11 -5.21 30.35
CA PRO A 977 -15.89 -5.59 31.06
C PRO A 977 -16.14 -5.92 32.53
N LYS A 978 -15.61 -7.05 33.00
CA LYS A 978 -15.74 -7.49 34.40
C LYS A 978 -15.32 -6.42 35.42
N ALA A 979 -14.32 -5.62 35.08
CA ALA A 979 -13.81 -4.54 35.93
C ALA A 979 -14.85 -3.45 36.22
N MET A 980 -15.76 -3.18 35.29
CA MET A 980 -16.81 -2.17 35.41
C MET A 980 -17.77 -2.49 36.57
N TRP A 981 -18.30 -3.71 36.60
CA TRP A 981 -19.27 -4.16 37.61
C TRP A 981 -18.60 -4.48 38.95
N GLN A 982 -17.38 -5.02 38.93
CA GLN A 982 -16.60 -5.24 40.16
C GLN A 982 -16.20 -3.92 40.83
N SER A 983 -15.94 -2.88 40.04
CA SER A 983 -15.67 -1.55 40.55
C SER A 983 -16.90 -0.96 41.24
N LEU A 984 -18.10 -1.17 40.71
CA LEU A 984 -19.36 -0.73 41.32
C LEU A 984 -19.59 -1.35 42.72
N PHE A 985 -19.28 -2.64 42.89
CA PHE A 985 -19.42 -3.35 44.18
C PHE A 985 -18.55 -2.74 45.30
N ASN A 986 -17.34 -2.29 44.96
CA ASN A 986 -16.34 -1.76 45.90
C ASN A 986 -16.08 -0.25 45.70
N LEU A 987 -16.98 0.47 45.05
CA LEU A 987 -16.72 1.82 44.54
C LEU A 987 -16.31 2.79 45.66
N GLU A 988 -16.93 2.67 46.83
CA GLU A 988 -16.61 3.50 47.99
C GLU A 988 -15.21 3.22 48.56
N LEU A 989 -14.81 1.95 48.62
CA LEU A 989 -13.46 1.56 49.06
C LEU A 989 -12.41 2.04 48.04
N ILE A 990 -12.72 1.94 46.75
CA ILE A 990 -11.86 2.43 45.67
C ILE A 990 -11.73 3.96 45.73
N LYS A 991 -12.85 4.68 45.90
CA LYS A 991 -12.87 6.14 46.10
C LYS A 991 -12.07 6.55 47.34
N LYS A 992 -12.23 5.86 48.47
CA LYS A 992 -11.46 6.11 49.71
C LYS A 992 -9.97 5.85 49.54
N ARG A 993 -9.58 4.77 48.86
CA ARG A 993 -8.17 4.44 48.58
C ARG A 993 -7.52 5.43 47.61
N ASN A 994 -8.27 5.88 46.60
CA ASN A 994 -7.76 6.79 45.58
C ASN A 994 -7.76 8.26 46.01
N LYS A 995 -8.35 8.60 47.17
CA LYS A 995 -8.20 9.94 47.75
C LYS A 995 -6.73 10.14 48.14
N PRO A 996 -6.10 11.26 47.75
CA PRO A 996 -4.70 11.51 48.10
C PRO A 996 -4.55 11.65 49.61
N THR A 997 -3.42 11.17 50.15
CA THR A 997 -3.12 11.21 51.60
C THR A 997 -2.92 12.64 52.12
N GLU A 998 -2.41 13.54 51.28
CA GLU A 998 -2.39 14.99 51.53
C GLU A 998 -3.39 15.63 50.56
N ALA A 999 -4.30 16.47 51.07
CA ALA A 999 -5.22 17.19 50.21
C ALA A 999 -4.42 18.13 49.29
N PRO A 1000 -4.74 18.21 47.98
CA PRO A 1000 -4.06 19.14 47.09
C PRO A 1000 -4.23 20.58 47.62
N LYS A 1001 -3.11 21.32 47.71
CA LYS A 1001 -3.10 22.71 48.19
C LYS A 1001 -3.83 23.60 47.18
N ALA A 1002 -5.12 23.80 47.38
CA ALA A 1002 -5.90 24.74 46.60
C ALA A 1002 -5.37 26.17 46.88
N PRO A 1003 -5.20 27.02 45.85
CA PRO A 1003 -4.85 28.42 46.07
C PRO A 1003 -5.95 29.14 46.85
N GLU A 1004 -5.59 30.10 47.71
CA GLU A 1004 -6.55 30.87 48.53
C GLU A 1004 -7.61 31.61 47.70
N LYS A 1005 -7.30 31.92 46.43
CA LYS A 1005 -8.24 32.46 45.44
C LYS A 1005 -8.51 31.44 44.33
N ALA A 1006 -8.95 30.23 44.69
CA ALA A 1006 -9.45 29.29 43.70
C ALA A 1006 -10.70 29.90 43.01
N PRO A 1007 -10.80 29.84 41.67
CA PRO A 1007 -12.02 30.23 40.99
C PRO A 1007 -13.15 29.32 41.50
N PHE A 1008 -14.21 29.93 42.04
CA PHE A 1008 -15.36 29.21 42.59
C PHE A 1008 -16.01 28.30 41.52
N PHE A 1009 -16.01 28.78 40.28
CA PHE A 1009 -16.44 28.05 39.10
C PHE A 1009 -15.24 27.69 38.24
N LEU A 1010 -14.88 26.40 38.23
CA LEU A 1010 -13.84 25.89 37.36
C LEU A 1010 -14.35 25.89 35.91
N PRO A 1011 -13.49 26.19 34.92
CA PRO A 1011 -13.86 26.04 33.52
C PRO A 1011 -14.24 24.59 33.27
N THR A 1012 -15.38 24.44 32.64
CA THR A 1012 -16.01 23.19 32.30
C THR A 1012 -15.25 22.59 31.09
N ILE A 1013 -14.93 21.27 31.04
CA ILE A 1013 -14.20 20.59 29.91
C ILE A 1013 -14.98 19.41 29.20
N ARG A 1014 -15.55 19.44 27.96
CA ARG A 1014 -17.00 19.02 27.60
C ARG A 1014 -17.63 19.78 26.42
N LYS A 1015 -16.82 19.91 25.37
CA LYS A 1015 -17.02 19.61 23.94
C LYS A 1015 -18.28 19.82 23.08
N ASP A 1016 -19.51 20.13 23.53
CA ASP A 1016 -20.61 20.31 22.55
C ASP A 1016 -21.22 21.73 22.54
N ASP A 1017 -21.14 22.33 21.35
CA ASP A 1017 -21.44 23.72 21.00
C ASP A 1017 -22.90 24.13 21.28
N VAL A 1018 -23.10 24.99 22.28
CA VAL A 1018 -24.09 26.07 22.21
C VAL A 1018 -23.47 27.31 22.84
N HIS A 1019 -23.20 28.33 22.03
CA HIS A 1019 -22.81 29.66 22.52
C HIS A 1019 -24.08 30.51 22.73
N PRO A 1020 -24.53 30.81 23.96
CA PRO A 1020 -25.49 31.86 24.16
C PRO A 1020 -24.76 33.21 24.04
N THR A 1021 -25.03 33.94 22.97
CA THR A 1021 -24.48 35.29 22.78
C THR A 1021 -25.28 36.26 23.63
N PHE A 1022 -24.66 36.82 24.66
CA PHE A 1022 -25.19 38.00 25.34
C PHE A 1022 -24.54 39.26 24.75
N GLU A 1023 -25.34 40.12 24.11
CA GLU A 1023 -24.90 41.46 23.73
C GLU A 1023 -24.61 42.27 24.99
N LYS A 1024 -23.34 42.67 25.17
CA LYS A 1024 -22.98 43.74 26.11
C LYS A 1024 -22.26 44.86 25.36
N THR A 1025 -22.89 46.02 25.46
CA THR A 1025 -22.45 47.35 25.03
C THR A 1025 -21.07 47.73 25.57
N LYS A 1026 -20.27 48.43 24.74
CA LYS A 1026 -18.95 49.01 25.07
C LYS A 1026 -19.01 49.96 26.29
N PRO A 1027 -17.93 50.03 27.11
CA PRO A 1027 -16.89 51.07 26.91
C PRO A 1027 -15.44 50.60 27.24
N VAL A 1028 -14.42 50.96 26.42
CA VAL A 1028 -13.36 52.01 26.57
C VAL A 1028 -12.13 51.63 27.42
N ASP A 1029 -10.99 51.52 26.71
CA ASP A 1029 -9.55 51.79 26.97
C ASP A 1029 -8.84 51.41 28.30
N GLU A 1030 -7.76 50.59 28.24
CA GLU A 1030 -6.34 51.03 28.12
C GLU A 1030 -5.30 49.88 28.27
N LYS A 1031 -4.39 49.79 27.27
CA LYS A 1031 -2.91 49.63 27.30
C LYS A 1031 -2.16 48.45 28.00
N THR A 1032 -1.39 47.75 27.13
CA THR A 1032 0.01 47.22 27.25
C THR A 1032 0.33 46.11 28.29
N LYS A 1033 1.12 45.04 28.05
CA LYS A 1033 2.42 44.89 27.34
C LYS A 1033 2.83 43.38 27.24
N GLN A 1034 3.29 42.97 26.05
CA GLN A 1034 4.41 42.07 25.65
C GLN A 1034 5.00 40.89 26.50
N LYS A 1035 5.32 39.81 25.74
CA LYS A 1035 6.41 38.78 25.82
C LYS A 1035 6.25 37.60 26.79
N ASP A 1036 6.72 36.37 26.56
CA ASP A 1036 7.41 35.65 25.47
C ASP A 1036 7.37 34.12 25.85
N GLU A 1037 7.63 33.23 24.88
CA GLU A 1037 8.16 31.85 25.01
C GLU A 1037 7.27 30.60 25.32
N LYS A 1038 7.10 29.80 24.25
CA LYS A 1038 7.23 28.33 24.10
C LYS A 1038 7.03 27.40 25.32
N LYS A 1039 6.09 26.45 25.18
CA LYS A 1039 6.35 25.00 25.01
C LYS A 1039 5.05 24.25 24.67
N GLU A 1040 5.11 23.47 23.59
CA GLU A 1040 4.18 22.39 23.28
C GLU A 1040 4.54 21.19 24.18
N GLU A 1041 3.57 20.63 24.89
CA GLU A 1041 3.56 19.26 25.39
C GLU A 1041 2.09 18.78 25.39
N ASP A 1042 1.92 17.50 25.03
CA ASP A 1042 0.70 16.85 24.58
C ASP A 1042 -0.46 16.82 25.59
N ASP A 1043 -1.62 17.35 25.20
CA ASP A 1043 -2.87 17.20 25.96
C ASP A 1043 -3.66 15.96 25.49
N VAL A 1044 -3.65 14.95 26.35
CA VAL A 1044 -4.57 13.81 26.34
C VAL A 1044 -5.98 14.32 26.64
N VAL A 1045 -6.89 14.06 25.71
CA VAL A 1045 -8.32 14.37 25.81
C VAL A 1045 -8.94 13.72 27.06
N MET A 1046 -9.37 14.55 28.02
CA MET A 1046 -10.26 14.16 29.12
C MET A 1046 -11.52 15.02 29.13
N GLU A 1047 -12.67 14.40 29.41
CA GLU A 1047 -14.02 14.97 29.32
C GLU A 1047 -14.76 15.01 30.69
N GLY A 1048 -15.08 16.20 31.21
CA GLY A 1048 -16.18 16.53 32.16
C GLY A 1048 -16.51 18.06 32.29
N TRP A 1049 -17.71 18.55 31.87
CA TRP A 1049 -18.27 19.92 32.10
C TRP A 1049 -19.17 19.92 33.34
N GLY A 1050 -19.27 21.10 33.95
CA GLY A 1050 -20.48 21.56 34.64
C GLY A 1050 -20.25 22.87 35.41
N ASP A 1051 -20.72 23.99 34.86
CA ASP A 1051 -21.00 25.25 35.55
C ASP A 1051 -21.88 26.19 34.70
N SER A 1052 -22.80 26.88 35.37
CA SER A 1052 -23.23 28.26 35.03
C SER A 1052 -24.04 28.89 36.18
N ASN A 1053 -23.48 29.93 36.82
CA ASN A 1053 -23.93 31.34 36.98
C ASN A 1053 -25.45 31.69 36.95
N ASP A 1054 -26.01 32.69 37.68
CA ASP A 1054 -25.53 34.05 38.04
C ASP A 1054 -26.32 34.76 39.18
N VAL A 1055 -25.59 35.56 39.98
CA VAL A 1055 -25.82 36.94 40.51
C VAL A 1055 -27.07 37.33 41.33
N ALA A 1056 -26.85 37.90 42.54
CA ALA A 1056 -27.49 39.13 43.06
C ALA A 1056 -27.15 39.50 44.54
N TRP A 1057 -26.46 40.66 44.74
CA TRP A 1057 -26.50 41.63 45.88
C TRP A 1057 -26.31 41.15 47.34
N GLY A 1058 -25.63 41.80 48.28
CA GLY A 1058 -25.01 43.12 48.47
C GLY A 1058 -24.73 43.22 49.98
N ASP A 1059 -23.49 43.58 50.35
CA ASP A 1059 -23.14 44.69 51.25
C ASP A 1059 -23.09 44.41 52.78
N GLU A 1060 -22.07 45.03 53.39
CA GLU A 1060 -21.86 45.42 54.80
C GLU A 1060 -21.24 44.41 55.80
N ASP A 1061 -19.92 44.57 55.98
CA ASP A 1061 -19.25 45.12 57.16
C ASP A 1061 -19.42 44.51 58.58
N ASP A 1062 -18.24 44.33 59.18
CA ASP A 1062 -17.85 44.49 60.60
C ASP A 1062 -17.91 43.32 61.62
N ALA A 1063 -16.67 42.99 62.02
CA ALA A 1063 -16.16 42.88 63.40
C ALA A 1063 -16.18 41.53 64.15
N GLU A 1064 -14.94 41.01 64.30
CA GLU A 1064 -14.27 40.50 65.51
C GLU A 1064 -15.01 39.58 66.50
N GLU A 1065 -14.50 38.35 66.72
CA GLU A 1065 -13.66 38.00 67.88
C GLU A 1065 -13.39 36.48 67.99
N ASP A 1066 -12.09 36.17 68.15
CA ASP A 1066 -11.43 35.14 68.97
C ASP A 1066 -11.96 33.70 69.20
N LYS A 1067 -11.10 32.77 68.71
CA LYS A 1067 -10.45 31.61 69.37
C LYS A 1067 -11.18 30.27 69.67
N GLU A 1068 -10.57 29.26 69.03
CA GLU A 1068 -10.23 27.88 69.46
C GLU A 1068 -11.31 26.76 69.51
N GLU A 1069 -11.18 25.84 68.54
CA GLU A 1069 -10.96 24.38 68.67
C GLU A 1069 -11.49 23.66 69.94
N VAL A 1070 -12.26 22.56 69.95
CA VAL A 1070 -12.48 21.42 69.05
C VAL A 1070 -13.89 20.85 69.34
N THR A 1071 -14.42 20.07 68.40
CA THR A 1071 -15.43 18.99 68.51
C THR A 1071 -16.85 19.25 67.98
N GLY A 1072 -17.16 18.55 66.88
CA GLY A 1072 -18.43 17.88 66.63
C GLY A 1072 -19.68 18.75 66.51
N THR A 1073 -19.98 19.23 65.30
CA THR A 1073 -21.34 19.66 64.95
C THR A 1073 -21.79 19.07 63.63
N SER A 1074 -22.81 18.21 63.77
CA SER A 1074 -23.78 17.83 62.75
C SER A 1074 -24.26 19.05 61.97
N SER A 1075 -24.08 19.07 60.65
CA SER A 1075 -24.77 20.00 59.77
C SER A 1075 -25.99 19.31 59.14
N ARG A 1076 -27.08 19.32 59.91
CA ARG A 1076 -28.44 19.33 59.37
C ARG A 1076 -28.54 20.52 58.41
N ILE A 1077 -28.64 20.26 57.10
CA ILE A 1077 -29.05 21.27 56.12
C ILE A 1077 -30.58 21.35 56.18
N GLY A 1078 -31.09 22.51 56.60
CA GLY A 1078 -32.50 22.85 56.58
C GLY A 1078 -33.02 22.99 55.16
N LYS A 1079 -34.27 22.56 54.96
CA LYS A 1079 -35.01 22.65 53.70
C LYS A 1079 -35.10 24.11 53.23
N SER A 1080 -34.40 24.45 52.15
CA SER A 1080 -34.73 25.60 51.31
C SER A 1080 -35.71 25.14 50.23
N THR A 1081 -36.94 25.65 50.33
CA THR A 1081 -38.02 25.46 49.35
C THR A 1081 -37.72 26.30 48.11
N GLY A 1082 -37.23 25.69 47.02
CA GLY A 1082 -37.08 26.43 45.77
C GLY A 1082 -36.17 25.88 44.67
N LEU A 1083 -36.05 24.55 44.47
CA LEU A 1083 -35.40 24.02 43.25
C LEU A 1083 -36.23 22.88 42.66
N THR A 1084 -37.03 23.20 41.64
CA THR A 1084 -37.83 22.23 40.87
C THR A 1084 -36.97 21.52 39.83
N THR A 1085 -36.74 20.23 40.05
CA THR A 1085 -36.86 19.12 39.08
C THR A 1085 -36.10 19.21 37.74
N SER A 1086 -34.81 18.89 37.73
CA SER A 1086 -34.22 18.14 36.60
C SER A 1086 -34.26 16.64 36.96
N ARG A 1087 -35.26 15.90 36.47
CA ARG A 1087 -35.38 14.45 36.74
C ARG A 1087 -34.18 13.70 36.14
N SER A 1088 -33.72 12.64 36.81
CA SER A 1088 -32.65 11.80 36.29
C SER A 1088 -33.09 11.11 34.99
N LYS A 1089 -32.17 10.92 34.04
CA LYS A 1089 -32.49 10.32 32.74
C LYS A 1089 -32.95 8.87 32.91
N LEU A 1090 -32.43 8.17 33.90
CA LEU A 1090 -32.89 6.83 34.27
C LEU A 1090 -34.35 6.82 34.75
N ALA A 1091 -34.76 7.78 35.60
CA ALA A 1091 -36.14 7.89 36.05
C ALA A 1091 -37.10 8.15 34.88
N MET A 1092 -36.72 9.02 33.94
CA MET A 1092 -37.51 9.27 32.73
C MET A 1092 -37.69 8.01 31.87
N LEU A 1093 -36.62 7.26 31.64
CA LEU A 1093 -36.67 6.01 30.86
C LEU A 1093 -37.49 4.91 31.56
N LEU A 1094 -37.46 4.84 32.90
CA LEU A 1094 -38.29 3.91 33.66
C LEU A 1094 -39.79 4.25 33.58
N ILE A 1095 -40.15 5.54 33.58
CA ILE A 1095 -41.54 6.02 33.39
C ILE A 1095 -42.02 5.74 31.96
N GLU A 1096 -41.16 5.98 30.97
CA GLU A 1096 -41.48 5.72 29.57
C GLU A 1096 -41.70 4.22 29.32
N ALA A 1097 -40.85 3.37 29.92
CA ALA A 1097 -41.01 1.92 29.87
C ALA A 1097 -42.29 1.45 30.59
N SER A 1098 -42.65 2.05 31.73
CA SER A 1098 -43.85 1.64 32.51
C SER A 1098 -45.18 2.11 31.91
N SER A 1099 -45.19 3.23 31.16
CA SER A 1099 -46.37 3.79 30.50
C SER A 1099 -46.77 3.07 29.20
N ASN A 1100 -45.82 2.38 28.55
CA ASN A 1100 -46.03 1.61 27.31
C ASN A 1100 -46.69 0.21 27.52
N LYS A 1101 -47.61 0.08 28.49
CA LYS A 1101 -48.37 -1.18 28.71
C LYS A 1101 -49.38 -1.44 27.57
N GLN A 1102 -48.94 -1.90 26.42
CA GLN A 1102 -49.81 -2.61 25.47
C GLN A 1102 -49.96 -4.08 25.91
N PRO A 1103 -51.17 -4.66 25.82
CA PRO A 1103 -51.36 -6.09 26.09
C PRO A 1103 -50.64 -6.91 25.02
N GLN A 1104 -49.58 -7.61 25.41
CA GLN A 1104 -48.80 -8.47 24.52
C GLN A 1104 -49.67 -9.63 24.00
N LEU A 1105 -49.77 -9.76 22.67
CA LEU A 1105 -50.22 -10.97 21.99
C LEU A 1105 -49.07 -12.00 22.04
N GLU A 1106 -49.40 -13.27 22.26
CA GLU A 1106 -48.48 -14.41 22.50
C GLU A 1106 -47.42 -14.72 21.40
N ASN A 1107 -47.29 -13.91 20.35
CA ASN A 1107 -46.42 -14.18 19.19
C ASN A 1107 -45.14 -13.33 19.08
N ASP A 1108 -44.87 -12.39 20.01
CA ASP A 1108 -43.65 -11.56 19.97
C ASP A 1108 -42.41 -12.18 20.66
N SER A 1109 -42.47 -13.46 21.04
CA SER A 1109 -41.37 -14.20 21.69
C SER A 1109 -40.10 -14.37 20.83
N VAL A 1110 -40.12 -13.94 19.56
CA VAL A 1110 -38.99 -14.07 18.63
C VAL A 1110 -38.12 -12.79 18.56
N ASN A 1111 -38.65 -11.61 18.92
CA ASN A 1111 -37.93 -10.34 18.75
C ASN A 1111 -37.41 -9.66 20.02
N GLY A 1112 -37.43 -10.32 21.18
CA GLY A 1112 -36.52 -10.05 22.31
C GLY A 1112 -36.44 -8.63 22.89
N ASN A 1113 -37.32 -7.70 22.52
CA ASN A 1113 -37.35 -6.35 23.09
C ASN A 1113 -38.22 -6.38 24.34
N GLY A 1114 -37.59 -6.72 25.47
CA GLY A 1114 -38.19 -6.56 26.78
C GLY A 1114 -38.66 -5.13 27.02
N GLN A 1115 -39.66 -4.97 27.88
CA GLN A 1115 -40.27 -3.68 28.21
C GLN A 1115 -39.23 -2.68 28.72
N TYR A 1116 -38.21 -3.17 29.45
CA TYR A 1116 -37.11 -2.36 29.97
C TYR A 1116 -35.80 -2.45 29.16
N SER A 1117 -35.81 -2.96 27.92
CA SER A 1117 -34.60 -3.15 27.10
C SER A 1117 -33.77 -1.87 26.87
N THR A 1118 -34.45 -0.73 26.67
CA THR A 1118 -33.82 0.60 26.52
C THR A 1118 -33.15 1.07 27.81
N VAL A 1119 -33.73 0.75 28.97
CA VAL A 1119 -33.19 1.06 30.30
C VAL A 1119 -31.91 0.24 30.55
N VAL A 1120 -31.94 -1.05 30.19
CA VAL A 1120 -30.77 -1.93 30.33
C VAL A 1120 -29.62 -1.47 29.43
N ALA A 1121 -29.89 -1.10 28.18
CA ALA A 1121 -28.88 -0.55 27.28
C ALA A 1121 -28.29 0.78 27.81
N TYR A 1122 -29.12 1.65 28.39
CA TYR A 1122 -28.66 2.90 29.01
C TYR A 1122 -27.71 2.63 30.18
N LEU A 1123 -28.13 1.77 31.11
CA LEU A 1123 -27.33 1.38 32.28
C LEU A 1123 -26.00 0.69 31.92
N GLN A 1124 -25.97 -0.05 30.81
CA GLN A 1124 -24.77 -0.71 30.32
C GLN A 1124 -23.75 0.23 29.66
N ASN A 1125 -24.21 1.38 29.15
CA ASN A 1125 -23.33 2.40 28.58
C ASN A 1125 -22.74 3.36 29.65
N LEU A 1126 -23.28 3.36 30.87
CA LEU A 1126 -22.83 4.24 31.96
C LEU A 1126 -21.63 3.68 32.70
N SER A 1127 -20.64 4.52 33.02
CA SER A 1127 -19.55 4.14 33.93
C SER A 1127 -20.06 3.72 35.32
N ALA A 1128 -19.25 2.97 36.09
CA ALA A 1128 -19.61 2.55 37.44
C ALA A 1128 -20.01 3.73 38.36
N SER A 1129 -19.34 4.87 38.27
CA SER A 1129 -19.71 6.09 39.00
C SER A 1129 -21.00 6.72 38.46
N GLY A 1130 -21.26 6.63 37.16
CA GLY A 1130 -22.50 7.13 36.55
C GLY A 1130 -23.71 6.31 36.99
N VAL A 1131 -23.59 4.98 36.99
CA VAL A 1131 -24.61 4.07 37.53
C VAL A 1131 -24.86 4.36 39.03
N ASP A 1132 -23.79 4.54 39.81
CA ASP A 1132 -23.90 4.90 41.24
C ASP A 1132 -24.70 6.19 41.47
N VAL A 1133 -24.45 7.23 40.66
CA VAL A 1133 -25.18 8.51 40.72
C VAL A 1133 -26.63 8.34 40.30
N GLU A 1134 -26.90 7.67 39.16
CA GLU A 1134 -28.28 7.45 38.70
C GLU A 1134 -29.08 6.63 39.71
N LEU A 1135 -28.50 5.56 40.28
CA LEU A 1135 -29.16 4.74 41.30
C LEU A 1135 -29.38 5.48 42.62
N SER A 1136 -28.47 6.38 43.02
CA SER A 1136 -28.62 7.18 44.24
C SER A 1136 -29.56 8.37 44.10
N THR A 1137 -29.74 8.87 42.88
CA THR A 1137 -30.64 9.99 42.57
C THR A 1137 -32.06 9.55 42.24
N LEU A 1138 -32.33 8.24 42.15
CA LEU A 1138 -33.66 7.66 41.95
C LEU A 1138 -34.70 8.12 42.99
N CYS A 1139 -34.27 8.30 44.24
CA CYS A 1139 -35.10 8.81 45.32
C CYS A 1139 -34.25 9.70 46.25
N MET A 1140 -34.51 11.00 46.26
CA MET A 1140 -33.91 11.96 47.21
C MET A 1140 -34.85 12.02 48.45
N GLY A 1141 -34.30 12.02 49.68
CA GLY A 1141 -35.05 11.71 50.90
C GLY A 1141 -36.29 12.55 51.28
N ASP A 1142 -37.09 11.96 52.18
CA ASP A 1142 -38.38 12.35 52.79
C ASP A 1142 -39.62 12.45 51.87
N PHE A 1143 -40.20 11.28 51.55
CA PHE A 1143 -41.60 11.05 51.13
C PHE A 1143 -42.10 11.66 49.80
N ASP A 1144 -41.33 11.57 48.72
CA ASP A 1144 -41.88 11.72 47.38
C ASP A 1144 -42.58 10.42 46.93
N ASN A 1145 -43.91 10.42 46.84
CA ASN A 1145 -44.67 9.27 46.31
C ASN A 1145 -44.19 8.87 44.90
N GLU A 1146 -43.73 9.84 44.09
CA GLU A 1146 -43.15 9.58 42.77
C GLU A 1146 -41.82 8.81 42.84
N GLY A 1147 -40.96 9.09 43.82
CA GLY A 1147 -39.69 8.38 44.01
C GLY A 1147 -39.90 6.92 44.37
N LYS A 1148 -40.93 6.61 45.16
CA LYS A 1148 -41.32 5.24 45.49
C LYS A 1148 -41.77 4.45 44.26
N GLU A 1149 -42.52 5.09 43.36
CA GLU A 1149 -42.90 4.46 42.08
C GLU A 1149 -41.67 4.16 41.20
N HIS A 1150 -40.68 5.05 41.16
CA HIS A 1150 -39.44 4.80 40.41
C HIS A 1150 -38.63 3.63 40.96
N LEU A 1151 -38.58 3.47 42.29
CA LEU A 1151 -37.95 2.30 42.93
C LEU A 1151 -38.70 1.01 42.56
N GLY A 1152 -40.04 1.04 42.51
CA GLY A 1152 -40.87 -0.06 42.03
C GLY A 1152 -40.57 -0.43 40.57
N TYR A 1153 -40.56 0.55 39.65
CA TYR A 1153 -40.25 0.31 38.23
C TYR A 1153 -38.84 -0.24 38.01
N PHE A 1154 -37.87 0.13 38.86
CA PHE A 1154 -36.53 -0.44 38.79
C PHE A 1154 -36.49 -1.91 39.26
N LEU A 1155 -37.25 -2.28 40.29
CA LEU A 1155 -37.39 -3.67 40.74
C LEU A 1155 -38.08 -4.53 39.67
N ASP A 1156 -39.11 -4.01 39.00
CA ASP A 1156 -39.76 -4.67 37.85
C ASP A 1156 -38.78 -4.90 36.69
N CYS A 1157 -37.91 -3.92 36.39
CA CYS A 1157 -36.84 -4.07 35.42
C CYS A 1157 -35.86 -5.19 35.81
N MET A 1158 -35.45 -5.28 37.08
CA MET A 1158 -34.58 -6.37 37.54
C MET A 1158 -35.27 -7.74 37.49
N LEU A 1159 -36.58 -7.80 37.77
CA LEU A 1159 -37.38 -9.02 37.66
C LEU A 1159 -37.43 -9.50 36.20
N GLU A 1160 -37.71 -8.61 35.25
CA GLU A 1160 -37.73 -8.95 33.81
C GLU A 1160 -36.37 -9.47 33.34
N MET A 1161 -35.26 -8.85 33.79
CA MET A 1161 -33.91 -9.33 33.46
C MET A 1161 -33.61 -10.74 34.02
N LEU A 1162 -34.10 -11.07 35.22
CA LEU A 1162 -33.97 -12.39 35.82
C LEU A 1162 -34.84 -13.43 35.11
N ASP A 1163 -36.06 -13.06 34.70
CA ASP A 1163 -36.97 -13.92 33.94
C ASP A 1163 -36.42 -14.23 32.55
N GLN A 1164 -35.83 -13.24 31.89
CA GLN A 1164 -35.12 -13.41 30.62
C GLN A 1164 -33.77 -14.11 30.77
N ARG A 1165 -33.30 -14.35 32.00
CA ARG A 1165 -32.01 -14.96 32.35
C ARG A 1165 -30.81 -14.30 31.65
N ILE A 1166 -30.89 -12.99 31.43
CA ILE A 1166 -29.84 -12.20 30.79
C ILE A 1166 -29.02 -11.41 31.80
N HIS A 1167 -27.73 -11.26 31.52
CA HIS A 1167 -26.81 -10.40 32.28
C HIS A 1167 -26.81 -10.66 33.80
N PHE A 1168 -26.93 -11.92 34.21
CA PHE A 1168 -27.17 -12.30 35.62
C PHE A 1168 -26.20 -11.63 36.60
N GLN A 1169 -24.91 -11.61 36.29
CA GLN A 1169 -23.88 -10.97 37.14
C GLN A 1169 -24.08 -9.46 37.34
N VAL A 1170 -24.60 -8.75 36.33
CA VAL A 1170 -24.81 -7.30 36.38
C VAL A 1170 -26.04 -7.00 37.23
N VAL A 1171 -27.10 -7.79 37.06
CA VAL A 1171 -28.31 -7.73 37.90
C VAL A 1171 -27.94 -7.88 39.38
N GLN A 1172 -27.10 -8.86 39.73
CA GLN A 1172 -26.66 -9.03 41.12
C GLN A 1172 -25.90 -7.80 41.67
N VAL A 1173 -25.08 -7.14 40.84
CA VAL A 1173 -24.33 -5.94 41.26
C VAL A 1173 -25.26 -4.73 41.40
N TYR A 1174 -26.19 -4.54 40.48
CA TYR A 1174 -27.19 -3.48 40.55
C TYR A 1174 -28.09 -3.66 41.78
N LEU A 1175 -28.60 -4.87 42.03
CA LEU A 1175 -29.37 -5.18 43.23
C LEU A 1175 -28.54 -4.94 44.50
N ASN A 1176 -27.26 -5.35 44.54
CA ASN A 1176 -26.41 -5.09 45.70
C ASN A 1176 -26.24 -3.59 45.99
N ARG A 1177 -26.01 -2.77 44.96
CA ARG A 1177 -25.86 -1.32 45.14
C ARG A 1177 -27.19 -0.67 45.48
N PHE A 1178 -28.27 -1.05 44.80
CA PHE A 1178 -29.63 -0.55 45.04
C PHE A 1178 -30.07 -0.79 46.48
N LEU A 1179 -29.90 -2.01 46.99
CA LEU A 1179 -30.23 -2.35 48.38
C LEU A 1179 -29.41 -1.54 49.38
N LYS A 1180 -28.09 -1.37 49.16
CA LYS A 1180 -27.22 -0.56 50.03
C LYS A 1180 -27.62 0.92 50.11
N VAL A 1181 -28.21 1.46 49.05
CA VAL A 1181 -28.57 2.89 48.98
C VAL A 1181 -29.98 3.15 49.53
N HIS A 1182 -30.92 2.21 49.32
CA HIS A 1182 -32.34 2.41 49.59
C HIS A 1182 -32.92 1.51 50.70
N GLU A 1183 -32.10 0.82 51.49
CA GLU A 1183 -32.52 -0.13 52.55
C GLU A 1183 -33.59 0.46 53.50
N ASP A 1184 -33.35 1.65 54.04
CA ASP A 1184 -34.23 2.30 55.01
C ASP A 1184 -35.65 2.58 54.44
N ILE A 1185 -35.72 2.89 53.14
CA ILE A 1185 -36.97 3.18 52.43
C ILE A 1185 -37.72 1.88 52.09
N LEU A 1186 -37.00 0.84 51.66
CA LEU A 1186 -37.58 -0.46 51.31
C LEU A 1186 -38.16 -1.18 52.53
N VAL A 1187 -37.56 -1.02 53.73
CA VAL A 1187 -38.06 -1.64 54.97
C VAL A 1187 -39.25 -0.89 55.55
N SER A 1188 -39.36 0.42 55.29
CA SER A 1188 -40.44 1.26 55.83
C SER A 1188 -41.74 1.20 55.02
N ASP A 1189 -41.70 0.74 53.77
CA ASP A 1189 -42.86 0.63 52.88
C ASP A 1189 -43.26 -0.84 52.63
N GLN A 1190 -44.51 -1.18 52.93
CA GLN A 1190 -45.01 -2.55 52.82
C GLN A 1190 -45.20 -2.99 51.36
N ASP A 1191 -45.54 -2.06 50.45
CA ASP A 1191 -45.80 -2.38 49.04
C ASP A 1191 -44.50 -2.69 48.30
N LEU A 1192 -43.45 -1.89 48.51
CA LEU A 1192 -42.12 -2.14 47.95
C LEU A 1192 -41.48 -3.42 48.50
N LEU A 1193 -41.76 -3.76 49.76
CA LEU A 1193 -41.28 -4.99 50.38
C LEU A 1193 -41.86 -6.25 49.69
N GLU A 1194 -43.10 -6.18 49.21
CA GLU A 1194 -43.72 -7.25 48.42
C GLU A 1194 -43.02 -7.43 47.05
N TYR A 1195 -42.69 -6.32 46.35
CA TYR A 1195 -41.90 -6.36 45.11
C TYR A 1195 -40.50 -6.95 45.33
N VAL A 1196 -39.82 -6.57 46.41
CA VAL A 1196 -38.53 -7.17 46.80
C VAL A 1196 -38.66 -8.67 47.06
N GLY A 1197 -39.77 -9.11 47.68
CA GLY A 1197 -40.08 -10.52 47.88
C GLY A 1197 -40.19 -11.31 46.57
N ASN A 1198 -40.83 -10.74 45.55
CA ASN A 1198 -40.95 -11.35 44.22
C ASN A 1198 -39.60 -11.48 43.51
N VAL A 1199 -38.78 -10.42 43.54
CA VAL A 1199 -37.42 -10.43 42.97
C VAL A 1199 -36.53 -11.44 43.70
N ALA A 1200 -36.63 -11.54 45.03
CA ALA A 1200 -35.86 -12.49 45.83
C ALA A 1200 -36.22 -13.95 45.52
N ALA A 1201 -37.52 -14.27 45.38
CA ALA A 1201 -37.96 -15.62 45.02
C ALA A 1201 -37.39 -16.04 43.65
N LYS A 1202 -37.44 -15.15 42.65
CA LYS A 1202 -36.91 -15.42 41.31
C LYS A 1202 -35.38 -15.50 41.29
N GLN A 1203 -34.70 -14.62 42.03
CA GLN A 1203 -33.25 -14.64 42.15
C GLN A 1203 -32.75 -15.94 42.80
N GLN A 1204 -33.44 -16.44 43.83
CA GLN A 1204 -33.11 -17.68 44.53
C GLN A 1204 -33.29 -18.90 43.60
N GLU A 1205 -34.38 -18.95 42.83
CA GLU A 1205 -34.63 -20.00 41.83
C GLU A 1205 -33.47 -20.11 40.82
N VAL A 1206 -33.06 -18.98 40.25
CA VAL A 1206 -31.97 -18.92 39.25
C VAL A 1206 -30.61 -19.23 39.88
N TRP A 1207 -30.36 -18.75 41.10
CA TRP A 1207 -29.10 -18.97 41.81
C TRP A 1207 -28.93 -20.42 42.28
N GLU A 1208 -29.95 -21.07 42.83
CA GLU A 1208 -29.88 -22.47 43.28
C GLU A 1208 -29.52 -23.42 42.13
N HIS A 1209 -30.11 -23.18 40.95
CA HIS A 1209 -29.77 -23.92 39.75
C HIS A 1209 -28.28 -23.78 39.40
N LEU A 1210 -27.78 -22.54 39.34
CA LEU A 1210 -26.37 -22.25 39.04
C LEU A 1210 -25.41 -22.79 40.12
N GLN A 1211 -25.78 -22.66 41.39
CA GLN A 1211 -25.00 -23.10 42.54
C GLN A 1211 -24.84 -24.62 42.54
N ASN A 1212 -25.91 -25.38 42.29
CA ASN A 1212 -25.85 -26.84 42.20
C ASN A 1212 -24.94 -27.30 41.05
N LEU A 1213 -25.03 -26.64 39.88
CA LEU A 1213 -24.13 -26.92 38.76
C LEU A 1213 -22.67 -26.60 39.09
N LEU A 1214 -22.40 -25.44 39.69
CA LEU A 1214 -21.04 -25.04 40.09
C LEU A 1214 -20.48 -25.98 41.14
N HIS A 1215 -21.27 -26.36 42.15
CA HIS A 1215 -20.85 -27.26 43.21
C HIS A 1215 -20.51 -28.64 42.66
N ASN A 1216 -21.40 -29.23 41.85
CA ASN A 1216 -21.18 -30.54 41.24
C ASN A 1216 -19.93 -30.54 40.34
N ASN A 1217 -19.77 -29.54 39.47
CA ASN A 1217 -18.60 -29.43 38.60
C ASN A 1217 -17.30 -29.20 39.39
N LEU A 1218 -17.33 -28.35 40.41
CA LEU A 1218 -16.15 -28.07 41.23
C LEU A 1218 -15.72 -29.33 42.01
N CYS A 1219 -16.66 -30.06 42.60
CA CYS A 1219 -16.39 -31.32 43.29
C CYS A 1219 -15.82 -32.38 42.33
N LEU A 1220 -16.39 -32.52 41.13
CA LEU A 1220 -15.89 -33.46 40.12
C LEU A 1220 -14.49 -33.08 39.61
N VAL A 1221 -14.24 -31.80 39.31
CA VAL A 1221 -12.91 -31.33 38.88
C VAL A 1221 -11.88 -31.50 39.99
N GLN A 1222 -12.23 -31.19 41.25
CA GLN A 1222 -11.35 -31.42 42.40
C GLN A 1222 -11.07 -32.91 42.64
N TYR A 1223 -12.05 -33.78 42.40
CA TYR A 1223 -11.88 -35.22 42.46
C TYR A 1223 -10.95 -35.73 41.34
N PHE A 1224 -11.22 -35.38 40.08
CA PHE A 1224 -10.41 -35.83 38.93
C PHE A 1224 -8.98 -35.28 38.94
N SER A 1225 -8.79 -34.03 39.35
CA SER A 1225 -7.44 -33.44 39.51
C SER A 1225 -6.59 -34.14 40.57
N LYS A 1226 -7.21 -34.68 41.63
CA LYS A 1226 -6.53 -35.47 42.67
C LYS A 1226 -6.37 -36.95 42.29
N MET A 1227 -7.08 -37.43 41.28
CA MET A 1227 -7.02 -38.82 40.81
C MET A 1227 -5.97 -39.02 39.70
N GLN A 1228 -5.51 -37.93 39.06
CA GLN A 1228 -4.43 -37.93 38.06
C GLN A 1228 -3.02 -37.62 38.63
N MET A 1229 -2.90 -37.29 39.92
CA MET A 1229 -1.65 -37.46 40.69
C MET A 1229 -1.65 -38.84 41.34
#